data_AF-A0A962A2X2-F1
#
_entry.id   AF-A0A962A2X2-F1
#
_cell.length_a   1.000
_cell.length_b   1.000
_cell.length_c   1.000
_cell.angle_alpha   90.00
_cell.angle_beta   90.00
_cell.angle_gamma   90.00
#
_symmetry.space_group_name_H-M   'P 1'
#
loop_
_entity.id
_entity.type
_entity.pdbx_description
1 polymer ?
#
loop_
_entity_poly.entity_id
_entity_poly.type
_entity_poly.pdbx_seq_one_letter_code
_entity_poly.pdbx_strand_id
1 'polypeptide(L)'
;MVSDRAFREKEGLELIIQDTLQVLGQPSDPLLADQWHTGTDTWSINVRDVWDDYTGAGVLVGILDDGFDYTHPDLAPNYRFDLDYDFLDNDSDARDSESTNRHGTAVAGLIAADDNGTGTVGVAFDADIVGYRMGFGNYPISQVVDPINRAADTVDVFSNSWSFTSAFSDNFKQAGWEGVSGALLNLAENGRGGLGTVAVFAAGNDRDTGGNANYHNVGNSPYTISVAATDQDGTYSWFSSPGANLLVTAPGTNLRTTDKTGSGGYDSGDFTWFGGTSGSTPIVSGVIALMLEANAALGYRDVQEILAYSARQNDPFSAGWQFNGAGNWNGGGLHFSHDYGFGLVDARAAVRLAETWQGQNTYATMTSIFASASPALVLPDQGTVITTLDVTENVTIEHILINLDISHSWGGDLIIKLTGPDGTESTLANRVNNGIYSGTIDFVFSSTAHWGENSAGTWTLNIQDAAFLDSGMLNSWSLEFLGKESSADDRYIFTDEFGAFSGSDLLVRSTIADTNGGTDTVNLAAVTTNSTLDLATETGTIAGKAVTIAPGTVIEVVYGGDGNDFLSGNIADNALYGGRGNDDLRGGSGSDILYGEAGDDVLYGEEENDILIGGEGSNELYGGAGADLLVYRESALAGMTNLIEGEAGIDAFQIILTATTHALQSIQDDLVALENAISNGLSYTLSTLGLTVSGVEALDVRVDLVEPYKVPLIALNDDAETEEGQALTLDTMLNDFIFDPGSVFISGITQGANGTVVLNPDHTITYTPAAGYVGADSFTYTIEDGNGESDVGTVALNILPDPSPAAPEEDRVFLLDPVTVNTLPHSPEMTMGGPYAAKTIS
;
A
#
# COMPACT_ATOMS: atom_id res chain seq x y z
N MET A 1 34.95 19.57 -4.25
CA MET A 1 35.37 18.87 -3.03
C MET A 1 34.27 17.89 -2.77
N VAL A 2 34.57 16.62 -2.99
CA VAL A 2 33.67 15.49 -2.76
C VAL A 2 33.66 15.32 -1.24
N SER A 3 32.56 15.69 -0.59
CA SER A 3 32.45 15.69 0.88
C SER A 3 31.32 14.77 1.33
N ASP A 4 31.71 13.81 2.17
CA ASP A 4 30.94 13.19 3.26
C ASP A 4 29.71 12.31 3.02
N ARG A 5 29.31 11.99 1.77
CA ARG A 5 28.31 10.91 1.57
C ARG A 5 28.92 9.49 1.63
N ALA A 6 30.18 9.33 1.23
CA ALA A 6 30.85 8.02 1.20
C ALA A 6 31.39 7.52 2.55
N PHE A 7 31.10 8.21 3.66
CA PHE A 7 31.59 7.84 4.99
C PHE A 7 30.47 7.54 6.01
N ARG A 8 29.20 7.72 5.65
CA ARG A 8 28.05 7.29 6.48
C ARG A 8 27.49 5.91 6.11
N GLU A 9 27.87 5.33 4.97
CA GLU A 9 27.50 3.95 4.60
C GLU A 9 28.26 2.86 5.40
N LYS A 10 29.06 3.20 6.43
CA LYS A 10 29.94 2.21 7.07
C LYS A 10 30.01 2.16 8.59
N GLU A 11 29.42 3.10 9.31
CA GLU A 11 29.31 3.00 10.76
C GLU A 11 27.98 3.61 11.20
N GLY A 12 27.02 2.73 11.56
CA GLY A 12 25.75 3.12 12.17
C GLY A 12 24.52 3.07 11.26
N LEU A 13 24.35 1.99 10.48
CA LEU A 13 22.99 1.47 10.24
C LEU A 13 22.64 0.68 11.51
N GLU A 14 22.06 1.34 12.49
CA GLU A 14 21.06 0.64 13.31
C GLU A 14 19.81 0.62 12.44
N LEU A 15 19.76 -0.38 11.56
CA LEU A 15 18.51 -0.79 10.93
C LEU A 15 17.71 -1.39 12.09
N ILE A 16 16.74 -0.64 12.62
CA ILE A 16 15.83 -1.16 13.62
C ILE A 16 14.73 -1.88 12.83
N ILE A 17 14.96 -3.15 12.48
CA ILE A 17 13.89 -4.09 12.17
C ILE A 17 13.38 -4.55 13.55
N GLN A 18 12.19 -4.14 13.98
CA GLN A 18 11.61 -4.63 15.23
C GLN A 18 11.14 -6.07 15.04
N ASP A 19 12.07 -7.02 15.11
CA ASP A 19 11.76 -8.46 15.22
C ASP A 19 11.48 -8.88 16.68
N THR A 20 11.06 -7.89 17.47
CA THR A 20 10.30 -8.07 18.70
C THR A 20 9.16 -7.08 18.62
N LEU A 21 7.92 -7.54 18.73
CA LEU A 21 6.83 -6.67 19.18
C LEU A 21 7.20 -6.25 20.61
N GLN A 22 8.02 -5.22 20.73
CA GLN A 22 8.20 -4.55 22.01
C GLN A 22 6.84 -4.00 22.33
N VAL A 23 6.17 -4.57 23.34
CA VAL A 23 4.97 -3.95 23.91
C VAL A 23 5.40 -2.61 24.49
N LEU A 24 5.34 -1.57 23.66
CA LEU A 24 5.58 -0.20 24.01
C LEU A 24 4.37 0.22 24.87
N GLY A 25 4.65 0.73 26.07
CA GLY A 25 3.57 1.05 26.99
C GLY A 25 2.72 2.20 26.45
N GLN A 26 1.42 2.17 26.71
CA GLN A 26 0.55 3.30 26.40
C GLN A 26 1.06 4.60 27.06
N PRO A 27 1.07 5.74 26.33
CA PRO A 27 1.53 7.01 26.85
C PRO A 27 0.77 7.47 28.10
N SER A 28 1.46 8.23 28.96
CA SER A 28 0.92 8.60 30.29
C SER A 28 0.66 10.10 30.47
N ASP A 29 0.82 10.88 29.41
CA ASP A 29 0.73 12.33 29.44
C ASP A 29 -0.66 12.84 29.85
N PRO A 30 -0.72 13.87 30.69
CA PRO A 30 -1.96 14.28 31.34
C PRO A 30 -3.02 14.84 30.38
N LEU A 31 -2.64 15.38 29.21
CA LEU A 31 -3.58 15.92 28.22
C LEU A 31 -3.97 14.90 27.14
N LEU A 32 -3.43 13.68 27.15
CA LEU A 32 -3.90 12.61 26.26
C LEU A 32 -5.42 12.35 26.43
N ALA A 33 -5.94 12.52 27.65
CA ALA A 33 -7.37 12.41 27.95
C ALA A 33 -8.23 13.46 27.22
N ASP A 34 -7.64 14.58 26.80
CA ASP A 34 -8.31 15.63 26.02
C ASP A 34 -8.16 15.42 24.49
N GLN A 35 -7.31 14.48 24.06
CA GLN A 35 -7.05 14.15 22.66
C GLN A 35 -8.03 13.09 22.16
N TRP A 36 -9.28 13.49 21.95
CA TRP A 36 -10.32 12.59 21.45
C TRP A 36 -9.97 11.91 20.12
N HIS A 37 -9.16 12.57 19.28
CA HIS A 37 -8.77 12.08 17.97
C HIS A 37 -7.90 10.82 18.05
N THR A 38 -7.11 10.63 19.12
CA THR A 38 -6.24 9.44 19.30
C THR A 38 -6.96 8.26 19.95
N GLY A 39 -8.30 8.30 20.09
CA GLY A 39 -9.08 7.23 20.72
C GLY A 39 -9.14 5.92 19.92
N THR A 40 -9.97 5.00 20.44
CA THR A 40 -10.48 3.79 19.75
C THR A 40 -11.99 3.86 19.51
N ASP A 41 -12.59 5.02 19.76
CA ASP A 41 -14.00 5.29 19.48
C ASP A 41 -14.25 5.39 17.97
N THR A 42 -15.51 5.20 17.55
CA THR A 42 -15.92 5.12 16.13
C THR A 42 -15.43 6.27 15.25
N TRP A 43 -15.26 7.49 15.80
CA TRP A 43 -14.89 8.68 15.03
C TRP A 43 -13.45 9.18 15.29
N SER A 44 -12.69 8.45 16.10
CA SER A 44 -11.26 8.69 16.32
C SER A 44 -10.40 7.93 15.29
N ILE A 45 -9.09 8.14 15.24
CA ILE A 45 -8.23 7.48 14.25
C ILE A 45 -7.80 6.06 14.63
N ASN A 46 -8.21 5.51 15.77
CA ASN A 46 -7.89 4.14 16.17
C ASN A 46 -6.38 3.86 16.29
N VAL A 47 -5.62 4.75 16.91
CA VAL A 47 -4.15 4.66 16.99
C VAL A 47 -3.62 3.98 18.26
N ARG A 48 -4.43 3.86 19.32
CA ARG A 48 -3.91 3.37 20.61
C ARG A 48 -3.39 1.95 20.53
N ASP A 49 -4.06 1.08 19.79
CA ASP A 49 -3.63 -0.31 19.61
C ASP A 49 -2.37 -0.42 18.73
N VAL A 50 -2.00 0.65 18.01
CA VAL A 50 -0.77 0.73 17.23
C VAL A 50 0.42 1.07 18.12
N TRP A 51 0.22 1.94 19.11
CA TRP A 51 1.30 2.38 20.01
C TRP A 51 1.89 1.29 20.89
N ASP A 52 1.25 0.13 20.97
CA ASP A 52 1.86 -1.04 21.58
C ASP A 52 3.00 -1.60 20.72
N ASP A 53 3.05 -1.28 19.42
CA ASP A 53 4.00 -1.84 18.45
C ASP A 53 4.87 -0.75 17.78
N TYR A 54 4.24 0.35 17.34
CA TYR A 54 4.83 1.40 16.51
C TYR A 54 4.52 2.79 17.07
N THR A 55 5.51 3.67 17.03
CA THR A 55 5.50 5.00 17.68
C THR A 55 5.98 6.12 16.76
N GLY A 56 6.39 5.80 15.54
CA GLY A 56 6.98 6.64 14.52
C GLY A 56 8.51 6.61 14.49
N ALA A 57 9.14 5.75 15.29
CA ALA A 57 10.58 5.77 15.47
C ALA A 57 11.32 5.54 14.14
N GLY A 58 12.43 6.26 13.95
CA GLY A 58 13.25 6.16 12.74
C GLY A 58 12.69 6.88 11.51
N VAL A 59 11.47 7.43 11.57
CA VAL A 59 10.88 8.21 10.48
C VAL A 59 11.07 9.70 10.72
N LEU A 60 11.50 10.45 9.69
CA LEU A 60 11.67 11.89 9.73
C LEU A 60 10.53 12.62 9.00
N VAL A 61 9.78 13.45 9.74
CA VAL A 61 8.67 14.26 9.23
C VAL A 61 9.08 15.73 9.09
N GLY A 62 9.09 16.23 7.85
CA GLY A 62 9.30 17.65 7.55
C GLY A 62 7.98 18.43 7.57
N ILE A 63 7.97 19.59 8.22
CA ILE A 63 6.77 20.42 8.37
C ILE A 63 7.03 21.77 7.72
N LEU A 64 6.28 22.13 6.68
CA LEU A 64 6.35 23.45 6.04
C LEU A 64 5.25 24.36 6.58
N ASP A 65 5.62 25.34 7.40
CA ASP A 65 4.65 26.21 8.08
C ASP A 65 5.23 27.59 8.50
N ASP A 66 4.58 28.31 9.41
CA ASP A 66 4.85 29.71 9.76
C ASP A 66 6.00 29.90 10.77
N GLY A 67 6.44 28.82 11.41
CA GLY A 67 7.53 28.78 12.37
C GLY A 67 7.27 27.84 13.55
N PHE A 68 8.33 27.51 14.29
CA PHE A 68 8.29 26.44 15.29
C PHE A 68 8.88 26.90 16.63
N ASP A 69 8.23 26.59 17.75
CA ASP A 69 8.86 26.65 19.07
C ASP A 69 9.51 25.32 19.40
N TYR A 70 10.62 25.01 18.75
CA TYR A 70 11.38 23.77 18.96
C TYR A 70 11.95 23.61 20.38
N THR A 71 11.82 24.62 21.25
CA THR A 71 12.22 24.52 22.68
C THR A 71 11.06 24.13 23.57
N HIS A 72 9.87 23.97 22.99
CA HIS A 72 8.72 23.42 23.69
C HIS A 72 9.11 22.07 24.30
N PRO A 73 8.87 21.82 25.60
CA PRO A 73 9.29 20.59 26.27
C PRO A 73 8.80 19.32 25.57
N ASP A 74 7.60 19.39 24.99
CA ASP A 74 6.93 18.31 24.27
C ASP A 74 7.41 18.11 22.83
N LEU A 75 8.24 19.01 22.29
CA LEU A 75 8.76 18.91 20.91
C LEU A 75 10.28 18.76 20.86
N ALA A 76 10.99 19.33 21.85
CA ALA A 76 12.44 19.40 21.85
C ALA A 76 13.15 18.04 21.75
N PRO A 77 12.64 16.94 22.35
CA PRO A 77 13.26 15.61 22.22
C PRO A 77 13.27 15.09 20.78
N ASN A 78 12.20 15.36 20.04
CA ASN A 78 11.98 14.86 18.68
C ASN A 78 12.41 15.84 17.59
N TYR A 79 12.82 17.06 17.95
CA TYR A 79 13.13 18.10 16.96
C TYR A 79 14.56 18.03 16.42
N ARG A 80 14.70 18.03 15.10
CA ARG A 80 15.98 17.97 14.37
C ARG A 80 16.50 19.34 13.94
N PHE A 81 17.13 20.04 14.88
CA PHE A 81 17.76 21.35 14.67
C PHE A 81 18.91 21.36 13.66
N ASP A 82 19.51 20.20 13.37
CA ASP A 82 20.58 20.11 12.37
C ASP A 82 20.05 20.18 10.94
N LEU A 83 18.74 20.00 10.76
CA LEU A 83 18.06 19.93 9.47
C LEU A 83 17.07 21.07 9.23
N ASP A 84 16.74 21.88 10.24
CA ASP A 84 15.75 22.94 10.12
C ASP A 84 16.21 24.07 9.17
N TYR A 85 15.24 24.83 8.65
CA TYR A 85 15.54 25.93 7.75
C TYR A 85 14.43 26.98 7.71
N ASP A 86 14.84 28.24 7.68
CA ASP A 86 13.95 29.37 7.47
C ASP A 86 14.08 29.88 6.02
N PHE A 87 13.09 29.59 5.19
CA PHE A 87 13.02 30.06 3.81
C PHE A 87 12.52 31.50 3.68
N LEU A 88 11.92 32.05 4.74
CA LEU A 88 11.47 33.44 4.78
C LEU A 88 12.64 34.39 5.02
N ASP A 89 13.46 34.11 6.02
CA ASP A 89 14.61 34.92 6.42
C ASP A 89 15.97 34.41 5.87
N ASN A 90 15.95 33.22 5.25
CA ASN A 90 17.08 32.56 4.59
C ASN A 90 18.26 32.29 5.54
N ASP A 91 17.96 31.56 6.62
CA ASP A 91 18.94 31.03 7.56
C ASP A 91 18.55 29.62 8.04
N SER A 92 19.35 29.04 8.94
CA SER A 92 19.18 27.68 9.48
C SER A 92 18.55 27.71 10.88
N ASP A 93 17.56 28.57 11.10
CA ASP A 93 16.83 28.63 12.35
C ASP A 93 15.35 28.87 12.06
N ALA A 94 14.56 27.79 11.98
CA ALA A 94 13.13 27.88 11.69
C ALA A 94 12.31 28.39 12.89
N ARG A 95 12.96 28.77 14.00
CA ARG A 95 12.29 29.34 15.15
C ARG A 95 11.83 30.75 14.89
N ASP A 96 10.56 30.96 15.17
CA ASP A 96 10.00 32.30 15.16
C ASP A 96 9.80 32.88 16.57
N SER A 97 10.18 34.14 16.74
CA SER A 97 9.96 34.91 17.97
C SER A 97 8.71 35.81 17.92
N GLU A 98 8.05 35.93 16.76
CA GLU A 98 6.81 36.70 16.62
C GLU A 98 5.61 35.93 17.20
N SER A 99 4.71 36.63 17.89
CA SER A 99 3.54 36.01 18.54
C SER A 99 2.41 35.63 17.57
N THR A 100 2.58 35.91 16.27
CA THR A 100 1.57 35.61 15.24
C THR A 100 1.85 34.33 14.48
N ASN A 101 3.09 33.83 14.47
CA ASN A 101 3.43 32.59 13.79
C ASN A 101 3.53 31.46 14.81
N ARG A 102 2.40 30.77 14.97
CA ARG A 102 2.10 29.81 16.04
C ARG A 102 1.47 28.53 15.50
N HIS A 103 1.14 28.53 14.21
CA HIS A 103 0.44 27.44 13.56
C HIS A 103 1.36 26.22 13.42
N GLY A 104 2.61 26.41 13.00
CA GLY A 104 3.58 25.32 12.85
C GLY A 104 3.89 24.56 14.15
N THR A 105 3.85 25.24 15.30
CA THR A 105 4.04 24.59 16.61
C THR A 105 2.87 23.66 16.94
N ALA A 106 1.63 24.12 16.77
CA ALA A 106 0.44 23.29 16.99
C ALA A 106 0.36 22.10 16.02
N VAL A 107 0.76 22.31 14.76
CA VAL A 107 0.88 21.24 13.74
C VAL A 107 1.92 20.21 14.17
N ALA A 108 3.12 20.63 14.60
CA ALA A 108 4.17 19.73 15.06
C ALA A 108 3.73 18.85 16.24
N GLY A 109 3.01 19.41 17.22
CA GLY A 109 2.53 18.64 18.37
C GLY A 109 1.51 17.55 18.02
N LEU A 110 0.72 17.73 16.96
CA LEU A 110 -0.19 16.67 16.50
C LEU A 110 0.55 15.50 15.83
N ILE A 111 1.75 15.75 15.30
CA ILE A 111 2.59 14.73 14.68
C ILE A 111 3.36 13.99 15.77
N ALA A 112 4.22 14.70 16.50
CA ALA A 112 5.26 14.09 17.33
C ALA A 112 5.50 14.83 18.66
N ALA A 113 4.42 15.24 19.34
CA ALA A 113 4.56 15.56 20.76
C ALA A 113 5.02 14.31 21.54
N ASP A 114 6.07 14.45 22.33
CA ASP A 114 6.81 13.37 22.98
C ASP A 114 6.06 12.74 24.18
N ASP A 115 6.16 11.41 24.37
CA ASP A 115 5.65 10.71 25.59
C ASP A 115 6.63 10.88 26.76
N ASN A 116 6.65 12.08 27.35
CA ASN A 116 7.53 12.43 28.48
C ASN A 116 6.81 12.50 29.83
N GLY A 117 5.54 12.15 29.88
CA GLY A 117 4.69 12.27 31.06
C GLY A 117 4.24 13.70 31.37
N THR A 118 4.29 14.62 30.40
CA THR A 118 3.79 15.99 30.48
C THR A 118 3.10 16.40 29.19
N GLY A 119 2.07 17.25 29.26
CA GLY A 119 1.49 17.78 28.02
C GLY A 119 0.65 16.78 27.24
N THR A 120 0.83 16.79 25.92
CA THR A 120 0.07 16.04 24.89
C THR A 120 0.95 14.95 24.27
N VAL A 121 0.36 14.09 23.44
CA VAL A 121 1.11 13.05 22.71
C VAL A 121 0.82 13.15 21.22
N GLY A 122 1.85 13.10 20.40
CA GLY A 122 1.73 13.06 18.95
C GLY A 122 1.11 11.75 18.48
N VAL A 123 0.58 11.71 17.25
CA VAL A 123 0.16 10.45 16.63
C VAL A 123 1.36 9.49 16.49
N ALA A 124 2.53 10.03 16.17
CA ALA A 124 3.80 9.34 16.03
C ALA A 124 4.82 10.00 16.97
N PHE A 125 4.67 9.74 18.27
CA PHE A 125 5.36 10.46 19.35
C PHE A 125 6.87 10.19 19.46
N ASP A 126 7.42 9.20 18.75
CA ASP A 126 8.86 8.94 18.65
C ASP A 126 9.42 9.27 17.24
N ALA A 127 8.60 9.83 16.35
CA ALA A 127 9.07 10.31 15.06
C ALA A 127 9.95 11.57 15.21
N ASP A 128 11.04 11.63 14.46
CA ASP A 128 11.82 12.85 14.32
C ASP A 128 11.01 13.89 13.52
N ILE A 129 11.03 15.15 13.94
CA ILE A 129 10.41 16.27 13.22
C ILE A 129 11.40 17.37 12.87
N VAL A 130 11.22 18.00 11.72
CA VAL A 130 12.00 19.16 11.28
C VAL A 130 11.11 20.26 10.73
N GLY A 131 11.40 21.51 11.09
CA GLY A 131 10.64 22.67 10.64
C GLY A 131 11.26 23.38 9.44
N TYR A 132 10.43 23.63 8.43
CA TYR A 132 10.71 24.51 7.30
C TYR A 132 9.81 25.73 7.39
N ARG A 133 10.38 26.89 7.74
CA ARG A 133 9.60 28.12 7.91
C ARG A 133 9.41 28.85 6.59
N MET A 134 8.20 29.29 6.31
CA MET A 134 7.85 30.15 5.17
C MET A 134 6.87 31.27 5.56
N GLY A 135 6.69 32.24 4.66
CA GLY A 135 5.72 33.30 4.81
C GLY A 135 4.38 32.99 4.14
N PHE A 136 3.28 33.44 4.75
CA PHE A 136 1.91 33.30 4.22
C PHE A 136 1.40 34.58 3.56
N GLY A 137 0.91 34.48 2.32
CA GLY A 137 0.40 35.61 1.54
C GLY A 137 1.16 35.81 0.24
N ASN A 138 1.49 37.05 -0.10
CA ASN A 138 2.16 37.36 -1.37
C ASN A 138 3.69 37.29 -1.24
N TYR A 139 4.22 36.07 -1.29
CA TYR A 139 5.66 35.78 -1.24
C TYR A 139 6.19 35.23 -2.56
N PRO A 140 7.52 35.29 -2.81
CA PRO A 140 8.12 34.69 -3.99
C PRO A 140 7.85 33.19 -4.04
N ILE A 141 7.64 32.66 -5.25
CA ILE A 141 7.37 31.24 -5.47
C ILE A 141 8.49 30.31 -4.95
N SER A 142 9.71 30.83 -4.78
CA SER A 142 10.83 30.10 -4.17
C SER A 142 10.55 29.65 -2.74
N GLN A 143 9.69 30.34 -1.99
CA GLN A 143 9.26 29.89 -0.66
C GLN A 143 8.35 28.65 -0.69
N VAL A 144 7.94 28.20 -1.88
CA VAL A 144 7.24 26.92 -2.09
C VAL A 144 8.18 25.92 -2.75
N VAL A 145 8.89 26.33 -3.82
CA VAL A 145 9.76 25.44 -4.61
C VAL A 145 10.96 24.93 -3.80
N ASP A 146 11.64 25.79 -3.07
CA ASP A 146 12.86 25.44 -2.36
C ASP A 146 12.61 24.47 -1.19
N PRO A 147 11.59 24.66 -0.31
CA PRO A 147 11.29 23.69 0.73
C PRO A 147 10.81 22.35 0.19
N ILE A 148 10.02 22.31 -0.90
CA ILE A 148 9.61 21.06 -1.53
C ILE A 148 10.83 20.27 -2.02
N ASN A 149 11.78 20.93 -2.69
CA ASN A 149 13.01 20.26 -3.13
C ASN A 149 13.89 19.84 -1.95
N ARG A 150 13.97 20.65 -0.89
CA ARG A 150 14.68 20.27 0.33
C ARG A 150 14.05 19.03 0.94
N ALA A 151 12.72 18.96 1.03
CA ALA A 151 12.01 17.83 1.59
C ALA A 151 12.33 16.53 0.83
N ALA A 152 12.37 16.56 -0.51
CA ALA A 152 12.77 15.41 -1.32
C ALA A 152 14.17 14.87 -0.96
N ASP A 153 15.10 15.74 -0.58
CA ASP A 153 16.46 15.33 -0.20
C ASP A 153 16.61 14.87 1.26
N THR A 154 15.61 15.15 2.11
CA THR A 154 15.82 15.15 3.57
C THR A 154 14.83 14.36 4.38
N VAL A 155 13.54 14.31 4.02
CA VAL A 155 12.49 13.77 4.88
C VAL A 155 11.71 12.64 4.23
N ASP A 156 11.12 11.79 5.07
CA ASP A 156 10.28 10.68 4.66
C ASP A 156 8.85 11.13 4.38
N VAL A 157 8.31 11.95 5.29
CA VAL A 157 6.95 12.50 5.21
C VAL A 157 7.05 14.03 5.17
N PHE A 158 6.27 14.66 4.31
CA PHE A 158 6.25 16.11 4.16
C PHE A 158 4.85 16.69 4.41
N SER A 159 4.66 17.28 5.58
CA SER A 159 3.38 17.80 6.07
C SER A 159 3.17 19.26 5.71
N ASN A 160 2.06 19.56 5.03
CA ASN A 160 1.73 20.86 4.46
C ASN A 160 0.32 21.29 4.88
N SER A 161 0.22 21.89 6.07
CA SER A 161 -1.05 22.36 6.66
C SER A 161 -1.54 23.70 6.09
N TRP A 162 -1.33 23.93 4.80
CA TRP A 162 -1.60 25.17 4.08
C TRP A 162 -2.17 24.88 2.69
N SER A 163 -2.84 25.88 2.11
CA SER A 163 -3.37 25.79 0.75
C SER A 163 -3.54 27.19 0.15
N PHE A 164 -3.88 27.24 -1.14
CA PHE A 164 -4.24 28.48 -1.82
C PHE A 164 -5.73 28.79 -1.59
N THR A 165 -6.08 30.07 -1.55
CA THR A 165 -7.47 30.51 -1.26
C THR A 165 -8.25 30.93 -2.49
N SER A 166 -7.57 31.11 -3.64
CA SER A 166 -8.19 31.54 -4.89
C SER A 166 -8.21 30.38 -5.88
N ALA A 167 -9.40 29.96 -6.29
CA ALA A 167 -9.59 28.90 -7.28
C ALA A 167 -8.73 29.15 -8.54
N PHE A 168 -8.01 28.11 -8.97
CA PHE A 168 -7.15 28.10 -10.16
C PHE A 168 -5.99 29.11 -10.13
N SER A 169 -5.61 29.62 -8.95
CA SER A 169 -4.48 30.56 -8.84
C SER A 169 -3.12 29.88 -8.98
N ASP A 170 -3.02 28.62 -8.56
CA ASP A 170 -1.87 27.73 -8.67
C ASP A 170 -1.94 26.82 -9.90
N ASN A 171 -2.36 27.39 -11.05
CA ASN A 171 -2.58 26.64 -12.28
C ASN A 171 -1.27 26.32 -13.02
N PHE A 172 -0.90 25.04 -13.04
CA PHE A 172 0.33 24.54 -13.70
C PHE A 172 0.35 24.68 -15.23
N LYS A 173 -0.78 25.04 -15.86
CA LYS A 173 -0.81 25.41 -17.29
C LYS A 173 -0.27 26.82 -17.54
N GLN A 174 -0.14 27.64 -16.49
CA GLN A 174 0.34 29.00 -16.59
C GLN A 174 1.85 29.08 -16.36
N ALA A 175 2.51 29.96 -17.12
CA ALA A 175 3.94 30.21 -16.98
C ALA A 175 4.28 30.73 -15.57
N GLY A 176 5.34 30.19 -14.97
CA GLY A 176 5.80 30.51 -13.61
C GLY A 176 5.54 29.40 -12.59
N TRP A 177 4.71 28.40 -12.91
CA TRP A 177 4.40 27.27 -12.04
C TRP A 177 5.22 26.01 -12.33
N GLU A 178 6.04 26.01 -13.39
CA GLU A 178 6.86 24.85 -13.78
C GLU A 178 7.85 24.43 -12.70
N GLY A 179 8.29 25.39 -11.87
CA GLY A 179 9.17 25.11 -10.73
C GLY A 179 8.46 24.34 -9.62
N VAL A 180 7.18 24.61 -9.36
CA VAL A 180 6.41 23.92 -8.32
C VAL A 180 6.04 22.52 -8.78
N SER A 181 5.53 22.38 -10.00
CA SER A 181 5.21 21.05 -10.57
C SER A 181 6.46 20.17 -10.67
N GLY A 182 7.60 20.74 -11.08
CA GLY A 182 8.88 20.03 -11.09
C GLY A 182 9.38 19.64 -9.69
N ALA A 183 9.12 20.45 -8.67
CA ALA A 183 9.50 20.12 -7.29
C ALA A 183 8.63 18.99 -6.70
N LEU A 184 7.32 18.99 -6.98
CA LEU A 184 6.43 17.88 -6.60
C LEU A 184 6.82 16.57 -7.30
N LEU A 185 7.20 16.64 -8.58
CA LEU A 185 7.75 15.49 -9.28
C LEU A 185 9.05 15.00 -8.63
N ASN A 186 9.94 15.92 -8.21
CA ASN A 186 11.17 15.55 -7.53
C ASN A 186 10.92 14.82 -6.20
N LEU A 187 9.89 15.19 -5.44
CA LEU A 187 9.48 14.45 -4.24
C LEU A 187 9.13 13.00 -4.57
N ALA A 188 8.32 12.77 -5.60
CA ALA A 188 7.86 11.45 -6.00
C ALA A 188 8.97 10.60 -6.64
N GLU A 189 9.84 11.21 -7.44
CA GLU A 189 10.87 10.51 -8.21
C GLU A 189 12.13 10.21 -7.39
N ASN A 190 12.58 11.15 -6.55
CA ASN A 190 13.88 11.08 -5.90
C ASN A 190 13.81 11.03 -4.38
N GLY A 191 12.66 11.37 -3.79
CA GLY A 191 12.45 11.29 -2.35
C GLY A 191 12.69 9.88 -1.82
N ARG A 192 13.21 9.77 -0.59
CA ARG A 192 13.48 8.48 0.08
C ARG A 192 14.24 7.46 -0.79
N GLY A 193 15.21 7.93 -1.57
CA GLY A 193 16.03 7.08 -2.42
C GLY A 193 15.31 6.52 -3.67
N GLY A 194 14.18 7.09 -4.06
CA GLY A 194 13.36 6.63 -5.19
C GLY A 194 12.00 6.06 -4.79
N LEU A 195 11.78 5.80 -3.49
CA LEU A 195 10.48 5.40 -2.96
C LEU A 195 9.45 6.54 -3.02
N GLY A 196 9.93 7.78 -3.03
CA GLY A 196 9.15 9.00 -3.03
C GLY A 196 8.85 9.49 -1.61
N THR A 197 9.11 10.77 -1.34
CA THR A 197 8.72 11.40 -0.08
C THR A 197 7.21 11.58 -0.05
N VAL A 198 6.55 11.13 1.01
CA VAL A 198 5.09 11.14 1.11
C VAL A 198 4.61 12.54 1.49
N ALA A 199 4.04 13.28 0.53
CA ALA A 199 3.58 14.65 0.74
C ALA A 199 2.08 14.72 1.09
N VAL A 200 1.75 15.34 2.22
CA VAL A 200 0.38 15.46 2.74
C VAL A 200 -0.04 16.92 2.77
N PHE A 201 -1.21 17.23 2.20
CA PHE A 201 -1.73 18.60 2.05
C PHE A 201 -3.14 18.75 2.63
N ALA A 202 -3.37 19.90 3.25
CA ALA A 202 -4.70 20.29 3.71
C ALA A 202 -5.64 20.56 2.52
N ALA A 203 -6.84 19.96 2.54
CA ALA A 203 -7.87 20.17 1.51
C ALA A 203 -8.38 21.61 1.41
N GLY A 204 -8.21 22.42 2.47
CA GLY A 204 -8.68 23.80 2.55
C GLY A 204 -9.90 23.98 3.46
N ASN A 205 -10.15 25.24 3.82
CA ASN A 205 -11.14 25.63 4.84
C ASN A 205 -12.24 26.56 4.28
N ASP A 206 -12.45 26.54 2.96
CA ASP A 206 -13.24 27.54 2.23
C ASP A 206 -14.62 27.03 1.76
N ARG A 207 -15.13 25.92 2.34
CA ARG A 207 -16.41 25.30 1.97
C ARG A 207 -17.57 26.28 1.90
N ASP A 208 -17.74 27.14 2.90
CA ASP A 208 -18.83 28.13 2.99
C ASP A 208 -18.85 29.12 1.81
N THR A 209 -17.68 29.35 1.19
CA THR A 209 -17.54 30.22 0.02
C THR A 209 -17.55 29.46 -1.31
N GLY A 210 -17.71 28.13 -1.26
CA GLY A 210 -17.71 27.24 -2.42
C GLY A 210 -16.31 26.87 -2.90
N GLY A 211 -15.30 27.00 -2.02
CA GLY A 211 -13.96 26.48 -2.26
C GLY A 211 -13.97 24.95 -2.39
N ASN A 212 -13.02 24.42 -3.14
CA ASN A 212 -12.90 23.00 -3.43
C ASN A 212 -11.42 22.63 -3.52
N ALA A 213 -11.03 21.52 -2.92
CA ALA A 213 -9.65 21.05 -2.90
C ALA A 213 -9.10 20.80 -4.32
N ASN A 214 -9.99 20.46 -5.27
CA ASN A 214 -9.65 20.17 -6.65
C ASN A 214 -9.49 21.42 -7.53
N TYR A 215 -9.54 22.62 -6.95
CA TYR A 215 -9.28 23.88 -7.67
C TYR A 215 -7.82 24.36 -7.50
N HIS A 216 -6.97 23.50 -6.95
CA HIS A 216 -5.58 23.79 -6.60
C HIS A 216 -4.65 22.68 -7.09
N ASN A 217 -3.75 22.97 -8.04
CA ASN A 217 -2.89 21.95 -8.63
C ASN A 217 -1.82 21.43 -7.68
N VAL A 218 -1.46 22.19 -6.63
CA VAL A 218 -0.53 21.67 -5.63
C VAL A 218 -1.18 20.55 -4.84
N GLY A 219 -2.41 20.73 -4.34
CA GLY A 219 -3.12 19.74 -3.55
C GLY A 219 -3.85 18.66 -4.35
N ASN A 220 -4.15 18.90 -5.63
CA ASN A 220 -4.75 17.90 -6.52
C ASN A 220 -3.72 17.09 -7.32
N SER A 221 -2.42 17.37 -7.12
CA SER A 221 -1.34 16.63 -7.75
C SER A 221 -1.38 15.15 -7.35
N PRO A 222 -1.11 14.22 -8.29
CA PRO A 222 -1.07 12.78 -7.98
C PRO A 222 0.08 12.41 -7.02
N TYR A 223 1.04 13.32 -6.83
CA TYR A 223 2.18 13.16 -5.93
C TYR A 223 1.86 13.60 -4.49
N THR A 224 0.61 13.98 -4.20
CA THR A 224 0.21 14.51 -2.90
C THR A 224 -1.04 13.81 -2.37
N ILE A 225 -1.15 13.74 -1.04
CA ILE A 225 -2.32 13.24 -0.32
C ILE A 225 -3.13 14.44 0.16
N SER A 226 -4.31 14.66 -0.42
CA SER A 226 -5.22 15.73 0.03
C SER A 226 -6.13 15.23 1.15
N VAL A 227 -6.11 15.92 2.29
CA VAL A 227 -6.78 15.50 3.53
C VAL A 227 -7.91 16.46 3.92
N ALA A 228 -9.14 15.93 4.00
CA ALA A 228 -10.31 16.64 4.51
C ALA A 228 -10.44 16.54 6.05
N ALA A 229 -11.44 17.22 6.61
CA ALA A 229 -11.65 17.31 8.05
C ALA A 229 -13.04 16.84 8.50
N THR A 230 -13.07 16.02 9.56
CA THR A 230 -14.30 15.65 10.29
C THR A 230 -14.47 16.41 11.61
N ASP A 231 -15.71 16.57 12.02
CA ASP A 231 -16.08 16.99 13.38
C ASP A 231 -16.12 15.76 14.32
N GLN A 232 -16.30 15.98 15.63
CA GLN A 232 -16.25 14.93 16.66
C GLN A 232 -17.37 13.88 16.53
N ASP A 233 -18.39 14.13 15.72
CA ASP A 233 -19.49 13.20 15.42
C ASP A 233 -19.31 12.42 14.11
N GLY A 234 -18.14 12.56 13.47
CA GLY A 234 -17.81 11.88 12.21
C GLY A 234 -18.38 12.55 10.96
N THR A 235 -19.15 13.64 11.09
CA THR A 235 -19.60 14.43 9.93
C THR A 235 -18.48 15.33 9.41
N TYR A 236 -18.59 15.85 8.19
CA TYR A 236 -17.61 16.81 7.69
C TYR A 236 -17.65 18.08 8.54
N SER A 237 -16.48 18.61 8.86
CA SER A 237 -16.39 19.93 9.50
C SER A 237 -16.94 20.99 8.55
N TRP A 238 -17.68 21.97 9.08
CA TRP A 238 -18.36 23.01 8.29
C TRP A 238 -17.42 23.81 7.36
N PHE A 239 -16.13 23.89 7.69
CA PHE A 239 -15.12 24.55 6.87
C PHE A 239 -14.50 23.65 5.79
N SER A 240 -14.58 22.32 5.93
CA SER A 240 -13.81 21.36 5.13
C SER A 240 -14.16 21.43 3.66
N SER A 241 -13.21 21.86 2.83
CA SER A 241 -13.39 21.94 1.39
C SER A 241 -13.57 20.53 0.78
N PRO A 242 -14.64 20.28 0.00
CA PRO A 242 -14.81 19.03 -0.73
C PRO A 242 -13.87 18.97 -1.95
N GLY A 243 -13.71 17.80 -2.56
CA GLY A 243 -12.95 17.63 -3.80
C GLY A 243 -12.98 16.22 -4.34
N ALA A 244 -12.84 16.06 -5.66
CA ALA A 244 -12.67 14.75 -6.27
C ALA A 244 -11.24 14.18 -6.08
N ASN A 245 -10.29 15.03 -5.70
CA ASN A 245 -8.89 14.68 -5.43
C ASN A 245 -8.64 14.25 -3.97
N LEU A 246 -9.66 14.28 -3.11
CA LEU A 246 -9.49 13.88 -1.70
C LEU A 246 -9.14 12.40 -1.63
N LEU A 247 -8.11 12.07 -0.84
CA LEU A 247 -7.79 10.66 -0.57
C LEU A 247 -8.51 10.19 0.68
N VAL A 248 -8.33 10.90 1.80
CA VAL A 248 -8.90 10.53 3.10
C VAL A 248 -9.34 11.77 3.88
N THR A 249 -10.06 11.56 4.97
CA THR A 249 -10.38 12.58 5.97
C THR A 249 -9.85 12.19 7.35
N ALA A 250 -9.60 13.18 8.19
CA ALA A 250 -9.17 12.95 9.57
C ALA A 250 -9.81 13.98 10.53
N PRO A 251 -9.83 13.72 11.85
CA PRO A 251 -10.32 14.67 12.85
C PRO A 251 -9.74 16.07 12.65
N GLY A 252 -10.60 17.08 12.51
CA GLY A 252 -10.17 18.46 12.25
C GLY A 252 -10.75 19.50 13.20
N THR A 253 -11.54 19.10 14.19
CA THR A 253 -12.22 20.02 15.11
C THR A 253 -11.88 19.72 16.57
N ASN A 254 -11.60 20.78 17.33
CA ASN A 254 -11.35 20.73 18.77
C ASN A 254 -10.25 19.74 19.15
N LEU A 255 -9.08 19.89 18.51
CA LEU A 255 -7.90 19.06 18.72
C LEU A 255 -7.02 19.66 19.82
N ARG A 256 -6.67 18.89 20.84
CA ARG A 256 -5.71 19.32 21.85
C ARG A 256 -4.29 19.07 21.34
N THR A 257 -3.42 20.09 21.38
CA THR A 257 -2.02 20.03 20.93
C THR A 257 -1.16 21.09 21.61
N THR A 258 0.15 21.04 21.37
CA THR A 258 1.14 22.04 21.79
C THR A 258 0.83 23.44 21.24
N ASP A 259 1.33 24.46 21.91
CA ASP A 259 1.28 25.86 21.51
C ASP A 259 2.64 26.50 21.79
N LYS A 260 2.90 27.70 21.27
CA LYS A 260 4.15 28.39 21.63
C LYS A 260 4.22 28.60 23.13
N THR A 261 5.38 28.34 23.73
CA THR A 261 5.54 28.43 25.18
C THR A 261 5.19 29.83 25.72
N GLY A 262 4.51 29.86 26.86
CA GLY A 262 4.16 31.08 27.58
C GLY A 262 2.90 31.79 27.07
N SER A 263 3.05 32.92 26.38
CA SER A 263 1.90 33.74 25.94
C SER A 263 2.02 34.22 24.50
N GLY A 264 2.93 33.62 23.74
CA GLY A 264 3.14 33.92 22.33
C GLY A 264 2.23 33.13 21.38
N GLY A 265 1.47 32.18 21.92
CA GLY A 265 0.65 31.23 21.18
C GLY A 265 -0.78 31.68 20.89
N TYR A 266 -1.64 30.69 20.63
CA TYR A 266 -3.09 30.87 20.53
C TYR A 266 -3.69 31.23 21.89
N ASP A 267 -3.21 30.57 22.93
CA ASP A 267 -3.67 30.73 24.30
C ASP A 267 -2.53 31.22 25.22
N SER A 268 -2.89 31.62 26.44
CA SER A 268 -1.91 31.81 27.50
C SER A 268 -1.61 30.44 28.14
N GLY A 269 -0.48 29.85 27.75
CA GLY A 269 -0.02 28.53 28.16
C GLY A 269 0.80 27.90 27.03
N ASP A 270 1.16 26.64 27.22
CA ASP A 270 1.99 25.88 26.28
C ASP A 270 1.13 24.92 25.42
N PHE A 271 -0.21 25.00 25.51
CA PHE A 271 -1.14 24.08 24.83
C PHE A 271 -2.44 24.77 24.44
N THR A 272 -2.98 24.44 23.27
CA THR A 272 -4.15 25.10 22.67
C THR A 272 -5.25 24.11 22.27
N TRP A 273 -6.41 24.63 21.86
CA TRP A 273 -7.40 23.91 21.06
C TRP A 273 -7.31 24.36 19.60
N PHE A 274 -6.99 23.40 18.73
CA PHE A 274 -6.68 23.61 17.33
C PHE A 274 -7.73 22.95 16.42
N GLY A 275 -7.69 23.28 15.12
CA GLY A 275 -8.59 22.71 14.13
C GLY A 275 -8.37 23.27 12.72
N GLY A 276 -9.30 22.96 11.83
CA GLY A 276 -9.11 23.15 10.39
C GLY A 276 -8.64 21.85 9.73
N THR A 277 -8.63 21.82 8.40
CA THR A 277 -7.89 20.78 7.64
C THR A 277 -6.39 20.79 7.97
N SER A 278 -5.89 21.91 8.49
CA SER A 278 -4.57 22.06 9.10
C SER A 278 -4.34 21.21 10.35
N GLY A 279 -5.40 20.76 11.03
CA GLY A 279 -5.33 19.78 12.13
C GLY A 279 -5.42 18.32 11.64
N SER A 280 -6.18 18.08 10.57
CA SER A 280 -6.31 16.76 9.94
C SER A 280 -5.03 16.32 9.24
N THR A 281 -4.34 17.25 8.58
CA THR A 281 -3.09 17.01 7.83
C THR A 281 -1.96 16.40 8.69
N PRO A 282 -1.60 16.96 9.86
CA PRO A 282 -0.57 16.38 10.71
C PRO A 282 -0.98 15.04 11.31
N ILE A 283 -2.27 14.82 11.57
CA ILE A 283 -2.77 13.52 12.05
C ILE A 283 -2.49 12.42 11.01
N VAL A 284 -2.83 12.67 9.74
CA VAL A 284 -2.50 11.73 8.65
C VAL A 284 -1.00 11.58 8.45
N SER A 285 -0.23 12.68 8.61
CA SER A 285 1.24 12.62 8.54
C SER A 285 1.84 11.72 9.61
N GLY A 286 1.29 11.74 10.83
CA GLY A 286 1.68 10.83 11.91
C GLY A 286 1.29 9.37 11.63
N VAL A 287 0.08 9.12 11.09
CA VAL A 287 -0.31 7.76 10.68
C VAL A 287 0.64 7.20 9.63
N ILE A 288 1.04 8.02 8.65
CA ILE A 288 2.03 7.62 7.64
C ILE A 288 3.39 7.33 8.28
N ALA A 289 3.81 8.09 9.30
CA ALA A 289 5.04 7.79 10.00
C ALA A 289 4.99 6.42 10.69
N LEU A 290 3.87 6.05 11.31
CA LEU A 290 3.67 4.71 11.86
C LEU A 290 3.71 3.62 10.78
N MET A 291 3.09 3.88 9.62
CA MET A 291 3.14 2.94 8.47
C MET A 291 4.56 2.74 7.95
N LEU A 292 5.37 3.81 7.89
CA LEU A 292 6.75 3.75 7.38
C LEU A 292 7.74 3.18 8.40
N GLU A 293 7.43 3.24 9.70
CA GLU A 293 8.15 2.47 10.72
C GLU A 293 7.85 0.98 10.55
N ALA A 294 6.58 0.61 10.39
CA ALA A 294 6.17 -0.78 10.16
C ALA A 294 6.72 -1.35 8.84
N ASN A 295 6.80 -0.53 7.79
CA ASN A 295 7.35 -0.93 6.51
C ASN A 295 8.04 0.25 5.80
N ALA A 296 9.36 0.33 5.97
CA ALA A 296 10.17 1.38 5.36
C ALA A 296 10.29 1.24 3.83
N ALA A 297 9.97 0.09 3.24
CA ALA A 297 10.09 -0.14 1.80
C ALA A 297 8.89 0.35 0.98
N LEU A 298 7.82 0.79 1.63
CA LEU A 298 6.65 1.33 0.94
C LEU A 298 7.04 2.52 0.05
N GLY A 299 6.65 2.43 -1.21
CA GLY A 299 6.64 3.57 -2.11
C GLY A 299 5.50 4.53 -1.76
N TYR A 300 5.60 5.78 -2.21
CA TYR A 300 4.58 6.79 -1.89
C TYR A 300 3.18 6.43 -2.42
N ARG A 301 3.09 5.62 -3.49
CA ARG A 301 1.81 5.15 -4.04
C ARG A 301 1.24 4.00 -3.22
N ASP A 302 2.08 3.11 -2.66
CA ASP A 302 1.63 2.08 -1.73
C ASP A 302 0.98 2.71 -0.49
N VAL A 303 1.60 3.76 0.06
CA VAL A 303 1.02 4.51 1.18
C VAL A 303 -0.35 5.09 0.82
N GLN A 304 -0.52 5.63 -0.39
CA GLN A 304 -1.82 6.13 -0.85
C GLN A 304 -2.86 5.01 -0.97
N GLU A 305 -2.47 3.85 -1.54
CA GLU A 305 -3.35 2.70 -1.70
C GLU A 305 -3.77 2.14 -0.34
N ILE A 306 -2.82 1.91 0.58
CA ILE A 306 -3.12 1.43 1.94
C ILE A 306 -4.07 2.39 2.67
N LEU A 307 -3.87 3.71 2.58
CA LEU A 307 -4.77 4.68 3.18
C LEU A 307 -6.19 4.62 2.59
N ALA A 308 -6.33 4.40 1.28
CA ALA A 308 -7.63 4.24 0.63
C ALA A 308 -8.34 2.94 1.08
N TYR A 309 -7.60 1.83 1.19
CA TYR A 309 -8.15 0.52 1.53
C TYR A 309 -8.43 0.34 3.02
N SER A 310 -7.73 1.06 3.90
CA SER A 310 -7.91 1.01 5.35
C SER A 310 -8.95 2.02 5.88
N ALA A 311 -9.30 3.04 5.10
CA ALA A 311 -10.21 4.09 5.53
C ALA A 311 -11.63 3.55 5.81
N ARG A 312 -12.24 4.09 6.87
CA ARG A 312 -13.58 3.69 7.32
C ARG A 312 -14.65 4.66 6.83
N GLN A 313 -15.80 4.11 6.45
CA GLN A 313 -16.95 4.94 6.10
C GLN A 313 -17.50 5.69 7.33
N ASN A 314 -17.18 6.97 7.43
CA ASN A 314 -17.76 7.88 8.41
C ASN A 314 -19.07 8.50 7.88
N ASP A 315 -20.00 8.86 8.77
CA ASP A 315 -21.31 9.44 8.39
C ASP A 315 -22.00 8.69 7.23
N PRO A 316 -22.31 7.38 7.39
CA PRO A 316 -22.76 6.49 6.31
C PRO A 316 -24.11 6.89 5.69
N PHE A 317 -24.84 7.81 6.33
CA PHE A 317 -26.11 8.33 5.82
C PHE A 317 -25.97 9.61 4.99
N SER A 318 -24.75 10.12 4.81
CA SER A 318 -24.47 11.21 3.89
C SER A 318 -24.79 10.79 2.45
N ALA A 319 -25.50 11.66 1.72
CA ALA A 319 -25.92 11.38 0.35
C ALA A 319 -24.76 11.38 -0.67
N GLY A 320 -23.54 11.74 -0.25
CA GLY A 320 -22.35 11.86 -1.11
C GLY A 320 -21.58 10.55 -1.33
N TRP A 321 -21.90 9.48 -0.58
CA TRP A 321 -21.23 8.19 -0.70
C TRP A 321 -21.63 7.44 -1.97
N GLN A 322 -20.64 6.87 -2.64
CA GLN A 322 -20.78 5.92 -3.73
C GLN A 322 -19.80 4.76 -3.52
N PHE A 323 -20.10 3.60 -4.09
CA PHE A 323 -19.10 2.54 -4.29
C PHE A 323 -18.61 2.60 -5.72
N ASN A 324 -17.30 2.46 -5.90
CA ASN A 324 -16.68 2.44 -7.22
C ASN A 324 -16.74 1.03 -7.85
N GLY A 325 -16.12 0.86 -9.02
CA GLY A 325 -16.14 -0.37 -9.81
C GLY A 325 -15.04 -1.40 -9.48
N ALA A 326 -14.16 -1.13 -8.50
CA ALA A 326 -13.09 -2.06 -8.13
C ALA A 326 -13.66 -3.38 -7.57
N GLY A 327 -12.86 -4.45 -7.61
CA GLY A 327 -13.28 -5.80 -7.20
C GLY A 327 -12.65 -6.33 -5.91
N ASN A 328 -11.64 -5.65 -5.39
CA ASN A 328 -10.66 -6.27 -4.49
C ASN A 328 -10.67 -5.73 -3.05
N TRP A 329 -11.68 -4.91 -2.68
CA TRP A 329 -11.84 -4.40 -1.31
C TRP A 329 -13.15 -4.90 -0.68
N ASN A 330 -13.06 -5.64 0.42
CA ASN A 330 -14.22 -6.23 1.09
C ASN A 330 -15.16 -6.93 0.09
N GLY A 331 -14.56 -7.68 -0.85
CA GLY A 331 -15.24 -8.38 -1.95
C GLY A 331 -15.95 -7.51 -2.99
N GLY A 332 -15.59 -6.23 -3.13
CA GLY A 332 -16.15 -5.34 -4.14
C GLY A 332 -15.48 -3.96 -4.20
N GLY A 333 -16.23 -2.95 -4.63
CA GLY A 333 -15.70 -1.59 -4.82
C GLY A 333 -15.46 -0.84 -3.51
N LEU A 334 -14.50 0.08 -3.52
CA LEU A 334 -14.23 1.00 -2.42
C LEU A 334 -15.36 2.04 -2.30
N HIS A 335 -15.64 2.49 -1.09
CA HIS A 335 -16.52 3.63 -0.89
C HIS A 335 -15.76 4.94 -1.10
N PHE A 336 -16.40 5.93 -1.72
CA PHE A 336 -15.82 7.24 -1.97
C PHE A 336 -16.86 8.35 -1.76
N SER A 337 -16.41 9.49 -1.25
CA SER A 337 -17.19 10.71 -1.09
C SER A 337 -16.35 11.93 -1.41
N HIS A 338 -16.94 12.90 -2.09
CA HIS A 338 -16.28 14.19 -2.34
C HIS A 338 -16.11 15.03 -1.07
N ASP A 339 -16.72 14.64 0.05
CA ASP A 339 -16.55 15.29 1.36
C ASP A 339 -15.49 14.61 2.25
N TYR A 340 -15.18 13.33 1.97
CA TYR A 340 -14.41 12.48 2.88
C TYR A 340 -13.26 11.71 2.21
N GLY A 341 -13.13 11.76 0.87
CA GLY A 341 -12.30 10.82 0.13
C GLY A 341 -12.83 9.39 0.28
N PHE A 342 -11.93 8.45 0.50
CA PHE A 342 -12.23 7.06 0.91
C PHE A 342 -12.67 6.95 2.37
N GLY A 343 -12.77 8.05 3.12
CA GLY A 343 -13.30 8.04 4.49
C GLY A 343 -12.28 8.38 5.56
N LEU A 344 -12.67 8.13 6.80
CA LEU A 344 -11.90 8.46 7.99
C LEU A 344 -10.70 7.52 8.11
N VAL A 345 -9.51 8.09 8.22
CA VAL A 345 -8.28 7.33 8.45
C VAL A 345 -8.41 6.43 9.70
N ASP A 346 -8.00 5.17 9.56
CA ASP A 346 -7.88 4.19 10.65
C ASP A 346 -6.42 3.76 10.74
N ALA A 347 -5.71 4.27 11.74
CA ALA A 347 -4.28 4.08 11.91
C ALA A 347 -3.92 2.61 12.09
N ARG A 348 -4.71 1.86 12.87
CA ARG A 348 -4.48 0.43 13.06
C ARG A 348 -4.64 -0.32 11.75
N ALA A 349 -5.78 -0.18 11.06
CA ALA A 349 -5.96 -0.87 9.79
C ALA A 349 -4.89 -0.51 8.74
N ALA A 350 -4.47 0.76 8.69
CA ALA A 350 -3.40 1.19 7.78
C ALA A 350 -2.05 0.56 8.12
N VAL A 351 -1.67 0.53 9.40
CA VAL A 351 -0.40 -0.06 9.85
C VAL A 351 -0.40 -1.56 9.68
N ARG A 352 -1.48 -2.27 10.02
CA ARG A 352 -1.58 -3.73 9.80
C ARG A 352 -1.47 -4.12 8.32
N LEU A 353 -2.08 -3.33 7.44
CA LEU A 353 -1.89 -3.55 6.00
C LEU A 353 -0.46 -3.23 5.55
N ALA A 354 0.21 -2.26 6.16
CA ALA A 354 1.61 -1.94 5.84
C ALA A 354 2.57 -3.09 6.18
N GLU A 355 2.37 -3.77 7.32
CA GLU A 355 3.16 -4.93 7.75
C GLU A 355 3.17 -6.05 6.70
N THR A 356 2.02 -6.30 6.08
CA THR A 356 1.81 -7.40 5.13
C THR A 356 1.92 -6.96 3.67
N TRP A 357 2.36 -5.72 3.42
CA TRP A 357 2.42 -5.16 2.07
C TRP A 357 3.73 -5.50 1.37
N GLN A 358 3.64 -6.36 0.35
CA GLN A 358 4.79 -6.80 -0.44
C GLN A 358 5.02 -5.95 -1.72
N GLY A 359 4.11 -5.03 -2.06
CA GLY A 359 4.24 -4.18 -3.24
C GLY A 359 5.19 -3.00 -3.01
N GLN A 360 5.90 -2.58 -4.08
CA GLN A 360 6.70 -1.34 -4.08
C GLN A 360 6.35 -0.44 -5.27
N ASN A 361 5.22 0.26 -5.15
CA ASN A 361 4.72 1.21 -6.14
C ASN A 361 5.33 2.61 -5.95
N THR A 362 6.15 3.02 -6.90
CA THR A 362 6.88 4.30 -6.91
C THR A 362 6.57 5.08 -8.19
N TYR A 363 7.21 6.25 -8.37
CA TYR A 363 7.12 6.96 -9.64
C TYR A 363 7.73 6.14 -10.80
N ALA A 364 8.80 5.39 -10.52
CA ALA A 364 9.50 4.60 -11.53
C ALA A 364 8.65 3.43 -12.08
N THR A 365 7.76 2.89 -11.25
CA THR A 365 6.86 1.78 -11.62
C THR A 365 5.47 2.25 -12.06
N MET A 366 5.30 3.57 -12.29
CA MET A 366 4.00 4.13 -12.69
C MET A 366 3.75 3.92 -14.19
N THR A 367 2.58 3.37 -14.51
CA THR A 367 2.04 3.32 -15.87
C THR A 367 1.09 4.47 -16.11
N SER A 368 1.11 5.01 -17.33
CA SER A 368 0.22 6.08 -17.76
C SER A 368 -0.42 5.82 -19.12
N ILE A 369 -1.72 6.05 -19.24
CA ILE A 369 -2.47 5.99 -20.52
C ILE A 369 -3.15 7.32 -20.78
N PHE A 370 -3.14 7.78 -22.04
CA PHE A 370 -3.69 9.08 -22.43
C PHE A 370 -4.79 8.96 -23.48
N ALA A 371 -5.90 9.67 -23.26
CA ALA A 371 -6.97 9.84 -24.23
C ALA A 371 -7.39 11.32 -24.33
N SER A 372 -7.71 11.80 -25.54
CA SER A 372 -8.07 13.21 -25.72
C SER A 372 -9.04 13.47 -26.86
N ALA A 373 -9.79 14.56 -26.75
CA ALA A 373 -10.63 15.09 -27.81
C ALA A 373 -10.60 16.62 -27.83
N SER A 374 -10.75 17.20 -29.02
CA SER A 374 -10.90 18.65 -29.23
C SER A 374 -12.16 18.95 -30.02
N PRO A 375 -13.35 18.70 -29.44
CA PRO A 375 -14.58 18.59 -30.22
C PRO A 375 -15.19 19.96 -30.58
N ALA A 376 -14.73 21.05 -29.95
CA ALA A 376 -15.26 22.41 -30.16
C ALA A 376 -16.80 22.49 -30.05
N LEU A 377 -17.34 21.92 -28.97
CA LEU A 377 -18.79 21.82 -28.73
C LEU A 377 -19.30 23.09 -28.08
N VAL A 378 -20.34 23.69 -28.67
CA VAL A 378 -21.05 24.83 -28.08
C VAL A 378 -21.73 24.37 -26.80
N LEU A 379 -21.52 25.13 -25.72
CA LEU A 379 -22.23 25.01 -24.45
C LEU A 379 -23.30 26.10 -24.40
N PRO A 380 -24.59 25.77 -24.64
CA PRO A 380 -25.66 26.75 -24.61
C PRO A 380 -25.94 27.23 -23.18
N ASP A 381 -26.47 28.45 -23.07
CA ASP A 381 -27.09 28.98 -21.84
C ASP A 381 -28.15 27.99 -21.32
N GLN A 382 -28.04 27.58 -20.05
CA GLN A 382 -28.82 26.50 -19.43
C GLN A 382 -28.80 25.15 -20.16
N GLY A 383 -27.74 24.92 -20.95
CA GLY A 383 -27.55 23.73 -21.73
C GLY A 383 -26.69 22.69 -21.04
N THR A 384 -26.67 21.50 -21.63
CA THR A 384 -25.77 20.41 -21.24
C THR A 384 -25.01 19.94 -22.47
N VAL A 385 -23.70 19.75 -22.32
CA VAL A 385 -22.82 19.08 -23.27
C VAL A 385 -22.45 17.72 -22.68
N ILE A 386 -22.63 16.66 -23.46
CA ILE A 386 -22.18 15.31 -23.14
C ILE A 386 -21.27 14.86 -24.28
N THR A 387 -20.07 14.39 -23.94
CA THR A 387 -19.09 13.87 -24.90
C THR A 387 -18.35 12.70 -24.28
N THR A 388 -17.79 11.83 -25.11
CA THR A 388 -17.15 10.59 -24.65
C THR A 388 -15.75 10.41 -25.23
N LEU A 389 -14.94 9.64 -24.52
CA LEU A 389 -13.68 9.07 -24.99
C LEU A 389 -13.75 7.55 -24.83
N ASP A 390 -13.42 6.83 -25.89
CA ASP A 390 -13.24 5.38 -25.82
C ASP A 390 -11.77 5.09 -25.58
N VAL A 391 -11.49 4.39 -24.48
CA VAL A 391 -10.14 3.99 -24.05
C VAL A 391 -10.04 2.48 -24.24
N THR A 392 -9.05 2.03 -25.01
CA THR A 392 -8.89 0.59 -25.32
C THR A 392 -7.78 -0.08 -24.52
N GLU A 393 -6.79 0.69 -24.07
CA GLU A 393 -5.70 0.22 -23.23
C GLU A 393 -6.14 0.22 -21.76
N ASN A 394 -5.54 -0.65 -20.96
CA ASN A 394 -5.92 -0.82 -19.56
C ASN A 394 -4.76 -0.51 -18.61
N VAL A 395 -5.06 0.27 -17.58
CA VAL A 395 -4.25 0.44 -16.36
C VAL A 395 -5.21 0.30 -15.19
N THR A 396 -4.76 -0.33 -14.09
CA THR A 396 -5.48 -0.27 -12.82
C THR A 396 -5.29 1.12 -12.25
N ILE A 397 -6.37 1.91 -12.23
CA ILE A 397 -6.35 3.34 -11.96
C ILE A 397 -6.01 3.60 -10.49
N GLU A 398 -5.12 4.56 -10.26
CA GLU A 398 -4.92 5.21 -8.95
C GLU A 398 -5.39 6.66 -9.03
N HIS A 399 -4.93 7.39 -10.06
CA HIS A 399 -5.32 8.77 -10.31
C HIS A 399 -5.77 8.96 -11.75
N ILE A 400 -6.68 9.92 -11.95
CA ILE A 400 -7.01 10.44 -13.28
C ILE A 400 -6.70 11.93 -13.28
N LEU A 401 -5.91 12.40 -14.24
CA LEU A 401 -5.77 13.84 -14.53
C LEU A 401 -6.70 14.22 -15.68
N ILE A 402 -7.55 15.20 -15.43
CA ILE A 402 -8.59 15.68 -16.34
C ILE A 402 -8.26 17.11 -16.76
N ASN A 403 -7.60 17.23 -17.91
CA ASN A 403 -7.27 18.54 -18.48
C ASN A 403 -8.46 19.07 -19.27
N LEU A 404 -8.97 20.25 -18.88
CA LEU A 404 -10.11 20.90 -19.52
C LEU A 404 -9.71 22.28 -20.09
N ASP A 405 -10.21 22.57 -21.29
CA ASP A 405 -10.21 23.91 -21.89
C ASP A 405 -11.65 24.26 -22.29
N ILE A 406 -12.30 25.07 -21.45
CA ILE A 406 -13.67 25.52 -21.59
C ILE A 406 -13.71 27.05 -21.60
N SER A 407 -13.96 27.62 -22.76
CA SER A 407 -14.26 29.05 -22.91
C SER A 407 -15.68 29.34 -22.42
N HIS A 408 -15.79 30.05 -21.29
CA HIS A 408 -17.05 30.55 -20.74
C HIS A 408 -16.83 31.95 -20.15
N SER A 409 -17.80 32.85 -20.27
CA SER A 409 -17.72 34.19 -19.63
C SER A 409 -17.89 34.10 -18.11
N TRP A 410 -18.59 33.08 -17.62
CA TRP A 410 -18.86 32.86 -16.21
C TRP A 410 -18.69 31.39 -15.81
N GLY A 411 -17.44 30.90 -15.68
CA GLY A 411 -17.17 29.49 -15.38
C GLY A 411 -17.80 28.99 -14.06
N GLY A 412 -18.14 29.89 -13.15
CA GLY A 412 -18.89 29.59 -11.93
C GLY A 412 -20.29 29.02 -12.17
N ASP A 413 -20.85 29.14 -13.36
CA ASP A 413 -22.15 28.54 -13.65
C ASP A 413 -22.07 27.05 -13.97
N LEU A 414 -20.86 26.54 -14.19
CA LEU A 414 -20.66 25.19 -14.69
C LEU A 414 -20.71 24.13 -13.59
N ILE A 415 -21.39 23.04 -13.89
CA ILE A 415 -21.29 21.76 -13.19
C ILE A 415 -20.61 20.79 -14.14
N ILE A 416 -19.49 20.20 -13.72
CA ILE A 416 -18.62 19.36 -14.54
C ILE A 416 -18.44 18.02 -13.84
N LYS A 417 -18.78 16.95 -14.56
CA LYS A 417 -18.72 15.57 -14.06
C LYS A 417 -18.05 14.65 -15.07
N LEU A 418 -17.21 13.76 -14.58
CA LEU A 418 -16.67 12.62 -15.32
C LEU A 418 -17.33 11.34 -14.82
N THR A 419 -17.74 10.46 -15.72
CA THR A 419 -18.28 9.14 -15.38
C THR A 419 -17.46 8.06 -16.08
N GLY A 420 -16.99 7.08 -15.30
CA GLY A 420 -16.21 5.94 -15.79
C GLY A 420 -17.09 4.82 -16.36
N PRO A 421 -16.48 3.80 -17.00
CA PRO A 421 -17.20 2.68 -17.61
C PRO A 421 -18.10 1.91 -16.63
N ASP A 422 -17.67 1.78 -15.38
CA ASP A 422 -18.39 1.07 -14.32
C ASP A 422 -19.49 1.93 -13.65
N GLY A 423 -19.65 3.18 -14.09
CA GLY A 423 -20.69 4.09 -13.63
C GLY A 423 -20.29 5.01 -12.46
N THR A 424 -19.08 4.86 -11.93
CA THR A 424 -18.50 5.74 -10.92
C THR A 424 -18.46 7.18 -11.42
N GLU A 425 -18.86 8.14 -10.58
CA GLU A 425 -18.98 9.55 -10.95
C GLU A 425 -18.04 10.44 -10.14
N SER A 426 -17.22 11.22 -10.83
CA SER A 426 -16.36 12.25 -10.27
C SER A 426 -16.93 13.65 -10.58
N THR A 427 -17.36 14.39 -9.56
CA THR A 427 -17.75 15.80 -9.68
C THR A 427 -16.51 16.69 -9.58
N LEU A 428 -16.01 17.14 -10.73
CA LEU A 428 -14.78 17.93 -10.86
C LEU A 428 -15.01 19.39 -10.45
N ALA A 429 -16.17 19.94 -10.80
CA ALA A 429 -16.60 21.27 -10.38
C ALA A 429 -18.11 21.31 -10.20
N ASN A 430 -18.56 21.94 -9.12
CA ASN A 430 -19.98 22.20 -8.88
C ASN A 430 -20.17 23.69 -8.60
N ARG A 431 -20.37 24.46 -9.66
CA ARG A 431 -20.52 25.92 -9.62
C ARG A 431 -19.39 26.60 -8.83
N VAL A 432 -18.22 26.71 -9.45
CA VAL A 432 -16.97 27.22 -8.83
C VAL A 432 -17.21 28.45 -7.95
N ASN A 433 -16.79 28.37 -6.68
CA ASN A 433 -16.98 29.38 -5.64
C ASN A 433 -18.45 29.80 -5.47
N ASN A 434 -19.36 28.82 -5.34
CA ASN A 434 -20.82 29.02 -5.27
C ASN A 434 -21.39 29.80 -6.47
N GLY A 435 -20.69 29.72 -7.60
CA GLY A 435 -21.03 30.34 -8.87
C GLY A 435 -20.67 31.81 -9.02
N ILE A 436 -19.67 32.31 -8.28
CA ILE A 436 -19.18 33.68 -8.45
C ILE A 436 -17.94 33.77 -9.36
N TYR A 437 -17.32 32.63 -9.71
CA TYR A 437 -16.13 32.63 -10.56
C TYR A 437 -16.45 33.13 -11.97
N SER A 438 -15.80 34.23 -12.36
CA SER A 438 -15.92 34.83 -13.69
C SER A 438 -14.70 34.50 -14.53
N GLY A 439 -14.91 33.98 -15.74
CA GLY A 439 -13.82 33.58 -16.64
C GLY A 439 -13.89 32.13 -17.12
N THR A 440 -12.92 31.79 -17.95
CA THR A 440 -12.71 30.48 -18.58
C THR A 440 -12.16 29.47 -17.57
N ILE A 441 -12.47 28.18 -17.79
CA ILE A 441 -11.85 27.07 -17.07
C ILE A 441 -10.84 26.45 -18.02
N ASP A 442 -9.55 26.74 -17.79
CA ASP A 442 -8.41 26.17 -18.50
C ASP A 442 -7.47 25.57 -17.45
N PHE A 443 -7.75 24.35 -17.01
CA PHE A 443 -7.23 23.78 -15.76
C PHE A 443 -7.11 22.26 -15.82
N VAL A 444 -6.26 21.68 -14.97
CA VAL A 444 -6.12 20.23 -14.81
C VAL A 444 -6.74 19.83 -13.46
N PHE A 445 -7.88 19.17 -13.52
CA PHE A 445 -8.49 18.55 -12.34
C PHE A 445 -7.88 17.16 -12.12
N SER A 446 -8.05 16.60 -10.92
CA SER A 446 -7.81 15.18 -10.70
C SER A 446 -8.99 14.46 -10.05
N SER A 447 -8.97 13.13 -10.07
CA SER A 447 -9.90 12.31 -9.30
C SER A 447 -9.24 11.04 -8.78
N THR A 448 -9.54 10.70 -7.54
CA THR A 448 -9.20 9.42 -6.88
C THR A 448 -10.41 8.48 -6.83
N ALA A 449 -11.62 8.91 -7.19
CA ALA A 449 -12.85 8.12 -7.03
C ALA A 449 -12.83 6.76 -7.75
N HIS A 450 -12.02 6.63 -8.79
CA HIS A 450 -11.89 5.47 -9.67
C HIS A 450 -10.75 4.52 -9.25
N TRP A 451 -10.19 4.68 -8.05
CA TRP A 451 -9.07 3.85 -7.58
C TRP A 451 -9.41 2.35 -7.63
N GLY A 452 -8.52 1.56 -8.22
CA GLY A 452 -8.70 0.11 -8.42
C GLY A 452 -9.59 -0.27 -9.61
N GLU A 453 -10.20 0.69 -10.32
CA GLU A 453 -10.93 0.41 -11.57
C GLU A 453 -9.97 0.24 -12.75
N ASN A 454 -10.46 -0.44 -13.79
CA ASN A 454 -9.74 -0.60 -15.05
C ASN A 454 -10.05 0.58 -16.01
N SER A 455 -9.02 1.18 -16.63
CA SER A 455 -9.21 2.34 -17.51
C SER A 455 -9.93 2.06 -18.83
N ALA A 456 -9.93 0.82 -19.29
CA ALA A 456 -10.53 0.46 -20.57
C ALA A 456 -12.06 0.62 -20.56
N GLY A 457 -12.61 1.29 -21.58
CA GLY A 457 -14.05 1.49 -21.75
C GLY A 457 -14.41 2.90 -22.21
N THR A 458 -15.70 3.22 -22.13
CA THR A 458 -16.22 4.52 -22.55
C THR A 458 -16.32 5.46 -21.35
N TRP A 459 -15.52 6.52 -21.37
CA TRP A 459 -15.53 7.61 -20.40
C TRP A 459 -16.44 8.73 -20.87
N THR A 460 -17.27 9.27 -19.98
CA THR A 460 -18.27 10.30 -20.31
C THR A 460 -18.00 11.59 -19.55
N LEU A 461 -17.78 12.69 -20.27
CA LEU A 461 -17.74 14.04 -19.70
C LEU A 461 -19.09 14.73 -19.87
N ASN A 462 -19.65 15.19 -18.75
CA ASN A 462 -20.90 15.95 -18.69
C ASN A 462 -20.63 17.36 -18.16
N ILE A 463 -20.96 18.37 -18.95
CA ILE A 463 -20.84 19.79 -18.60
C ILE A 463 -22.22 20.42 -18.70
N GLN A 464 -22.73 20.91 -17.58
CA GLN A 464 -23.98 21.65 -17.51
C GLN A 464 -23.71 23.11 -17.18
N ASP A 465 -24.30 24.03 -17.94
CA ASP A 465 -24.51 25.40 -17.49
C ASP A 465 -25.77 25.45 -16.62
N ALA A 466 -25.61 25.82 -15.35
CA ALA A 466 -26.67 25.81 -14.34
C ALA A 466 -27.29 27.20 -14.08
N ALA A 467 -26.86 28.25 -14.78
CA ALA A 467 -27.41 29.61 -14.62
C ALA A 467 -27.86 30.21 -15.96
N PHE A 468 -28.42 31.43 -15.92
CA PHE A 468 -28.88 32.14 -17.12
C PHE A 468 -27.80 33.12 -17.60
N LEU A 469 -27.88 33.51 -18.88
CA LEU A 469 -27.24 34.66 -19.54
C LEU A 469 -25.86 34.42 -20.16
N ASP A 470 -25.15 33.40 -19.71
CA ASP A 470 -23.82 33.08 -20.18
C ASP A 470 -23.87 31.84 -21.09
N SER A 471 -22.87 31.70 -21.95
CA SER A 471 -22.73 30.53 -22.83
C SER A 471 -21.26 30.38 -23.18
N GLY A 472 -20.88 29.22 -23.69
CA GLY A 472 -19.49 28.95 -23.97
C GLY A 472 -19.22 27.83 -24.96
N MET A 473 -18.04 27.24 -24.83
CA MET A 473 -17.55 26.20 -25.69
C MET A 473 -16.58 25.29 -24.93
N LEU A 474 -16.78 23.98 -25.02
CA LEU A 474 -15.75 23.00 -24.72
C LEU A 474 -14.81 22.92 -25.92
N ASN A 475 -13.60 23.46 -25.77
CA ASN A 475 -12.59 23.48 -26.82
C ASN A 475 -11.88 22.13 -26.90
N SER A 476 -11.36 21.67 -25.77
CA SER A 476 -10.68 20.37 -25.65
C SER A 476 -10.78 19.80 -24.25
N TRP A 477 -10.60 18.48 -24.16
CA TRP A 477 -10.39 17.77 -22.92
C TRP A 477 -9.53 16.53 -23.12
N SER A 478 -8.82 16.12 -22.08
CA SER A 478 -8.08 14.86 -22.06
C SER A 478 -8.14 14.20 -20.69
N LEU A 479 -7.94 12.89 -20.71
CA LEU A 479 -7.76 12.03 -19.54
C LEU A 479 -6.36 11.44 -19.62
N GLU A 480 -5.63 11.54 -18.51
CA GLU A 480 -4.41 10.80 -18.26
C GLU A 480 -4.67 9.92 -17.05
N PHE A 481 -4.68 8.60 -17.28
CA PHE A 481 -4.84 7.60 -16.24
C PHE A 481 -3.46 7.25 -15.72
N LEU A 482 -3.26 7.32 -14.41
CA LEU A 482 -2.01 6.97 -13.73
C LEU A 482 -2.31 5.80 -12.79
N GLY A 483 -1.47 4.77 -12.81
CA GLY A 483 -1.63 3.62 -11.93
C GLY A 483 -0.63 2.51 -12.22
N LYS A 484 -1.05 1.26 -12.01
CA LYS A 484 -0.24 0.06 -12.22
C LYS A 484 -0.73 -0.76 -13.43
N GLU A 485 0.19 -1.46 -14.07
CA GLU A 485 -0.17 -2.45 -15.09
C GLU A 485 -1.15 -3.47 -14.48
N SER A 486 -2.08 -3.97 -15.31
CA SER A 486 -2.95 -5.06 -14.89
C SER A 486 -2.11 -6.32 -14.74
N SER A 487 -2.11 -6.93 -13.54
CA SER A 487 -1.55 -8.26 -13.33
C SER A 487 -2.64 -9.34 -13.35
N ALA A 488 -2.21 -10.59 -13.46
CA ALA A 488 -3.02 -11.74 -13.08
C ALA A 488 -3.05 -11.88 -11.54
N ASP A 489 -1.96 -11.51 -10.87
CA ASP A 489 -1.84 -11.58 -9.41
C ASP A 489 -2.79 -10.59 -8.72
N ASP A 490 -3.86 -11.11 -8.14
CA ASP A 490 -4.90 -10.33 -7.48
C ASP A 490 -4.71 -10.29 -5.96
N ARG A 491 -4.91 -9.10 -5.37
CA ARG A 491 -4.88 -8.91 -3.91
C ARG A 491 -6.25 -8.53 -3.38
N TYR A 492 -6.90 -9.46 -2.68
CA TYR A 492 -8.19 -9.28 -2.02
C TYR A 492 -8.01 -8.83 -0.58
N ILE A 493 -8.35 -7.57 -0.28
CA ILE A 493 -8.18 -6.98 1.05
C ILE A 493 -9.51 -6.96 1.78
N PHE A 494 -9.51 -7.45 3.02
CA PHE A 494 -10.65 -7.35 3.93
C PHE A 494 -10.30 -6.53 5.16
N THR A 495 -11.29 -5.77 5.65
CA THR A 495 -11.21 -4.98 6.88
C THR A 495 -12.38 -5.33 7.80
N ASP A 496 -12.33 -4.89 9.06
CA ASP A 496 -13.47 -4.99 10.00
C ASP A 496 -14.80 -4.44 9.42
N GLU A 497 -14.73 -3.51 8.46
CA GLU A 497 -15.92 -2.94 7.82
C GLU A 497 -16.72 -3.98 7.02
N PHE A 498 -16.11 -5.10 6.60
CA PHE A 498 -16.83 -6.20 5.98
C PHE A 498 -17.98 -6.72 6.87
N GLY A 499 -17.79 -6.70 8.19
CA GLY A 499 -18.78 -7.06 9.20
C GLY A 499 -20.04 -6.20 9.19
N ALA A 500 -19.99 -5.00 8.61
CA ALA A 500 -21.14 -4.09 8.49
C ALA A 500 -22.08 -4.45 7.33
N PHE A 501 -21.60 -5.15 6.29
CA PHE A 501 -22.44 -5.49 5.14
C PHE A 501 -23.54 -6.51 5.49
N SER A 502 -24.69 -6.35 4.83
CA SER A 502 -25.84 -7.25 5.00
C SER A 502 -26.74 -7.26 3.75
N GLY A 503 -27.69 -8.19 3.68
CA GLY A 503 -28.68 -8.22 2.61
C GLY A 503 -28.07 -8.45 1.22
N SER A 504 -28.50 -7.67 0.23
CA SER A 504 -28.01 -7.76 -1.15
C SER A 504 -26.53 -7.40 -1.29
N ASP A 505 -26.05 -6.46 -0.48
CA ASP A 505 -24.69 -5.93 -0.61
C ASP A 505 -23.69 -6.97 -0.13
N LEU A 506 -24.02 -7.70 0.94
CA LEU A 506 -23.22 -8.84 1.37
C LEU A 506 -23.23 -9.98 0.33
N LEU A 507 -24.38 -10.25 -0.33
CA LEU A 507 -24.47 -11.33 -1.31
C LEU A 507 -23.56 -11.14 -2.53
N VAL A 508 -23.29 -9.90 -2.92
CA VAL A 508 -22.39 -9.60 -4.05
C VAL A 508 -20.93 -9.51 -3.61
N ARG A 509 -20.67 -9.36 -2.30
CA ARG A 509 -19.34 -9.21 -1.70
C ARG A 509 -18.78 -10.46 -1.03
N SER A 510 -19.60 -11.49 -0.82
CA SER A 510 -19.21 -12.68 -0.07
C SER A 510 -18.53 -13.77 -0.91
N THR A 511 -18.13 -13.45 -2.15
CA THR A 511 -17.46 -14.41 -3.05
C THR A 511 -16.15 -13.84 -3.52
N ILE A 512 -15.05 -14.54 -3.21
CA ILE A 512 -13.73 -14.28 -3.78
C ILE A 512 -13.65 -15.05 -5.10
N ALA A 513 -13.25 -14.39 -6.18
CA ALA A 513 -13.25 -14.98 -7.50
C ALA A 513 -12.11 -14.43 -8.36
N ASP A 514 -11.16 -15.30 -8.64
CA ASP A 514 -10.18 -15.14 -9.70
C ASP A 514 -10.62 -15.88 -10.98
N THR A 515 -10.31 -15.28 -12.14
CA THR A 515 -10.54 -15.84 -13.48
C THR A 515 -9.33 -15.74 -14.42
N ASN A 516 -8.20 -15.18 -13.98
CA ASN A 516 -7.04 -14.91 -14.84
C ASN A 516 -5.77 -15.68 -14.40
N GLY A 517 -5.80 -16.39 -13.26
CA GLY A 517 -4.67 -17.13 -12.69
C GLY A 517 -3.64 -16.20 -12.03
N GLY A 518 -2.40 -16.66 -11.87
CA GLY A 518 -1.37 -15.87 -11.18
C GLY A 518 -1.19 -16.32 -9.73
N THR A 519 -0.54 -15.49 -8.91
CA THR A 519 -0.37 -15.68 -7.47
C THR A 519 -1.28 -14.74 -6.71
N ASP A 520 -2.35 -15.30 -6.15
CA ASP A 520 -3.43 -14.55 -5.54
C ASP A 520 -3.30 -14.48 -4.02
N THR A 521 -3.57 -13.30 -3.48
CA THR A 521 -3.46 -13.01 -2.05
C THR A 521 -4.81 -12.67 -1.44
N VAL A 522 -5.17 -13.32 -0.33
CA VAL A 522 -6.20 -12.86 0.59
C VAL A 522 -5.53 -12.21 1.80
N ASN A 523 -5.72 -10.92 1.99
CA ASN A 523 -5.13 -10.17 3.10
C ASN A 523 -6.21 -9.75 4.11
N LEU A 524 -6.13 -10.32 5.31
CA LEU A 524 -7.03 -10.09 6.42
C LEU A 524 -6.39 -9.27 7.56
N ALA A 525 -5.21 -8.69 7.35
CA ALA A 525 -4.44 -8.01 8.41
C ALA A 525 -5.23 -6.88 9.09
N ALA A 526 -6.17 -6.24 8.39
CA ALA A 526 -7.04 -5.20 8.94
C ALA A 526 -8.33 -5.73 9.62
N VAL A 527 -8.43 -7.05 9.86
CA VAL A 527 -9.55 -7.72 10.54
C VAL A 527 -9.13 -8.10 11.95
N THR A 528 -9.98 -7.81 12.94
CA THR A 528 -9.65 -8.04 14.37
C THR A 528 -10.32 -9.23 14.99
N THR A 529 -11.39 -9.68 14.36
CA THR A 529 -12.13 -10.85 14.83
C THR A 529 -11.52 -12.09 14.21
N ASN A 530 -11.59 -13.19 14.95
CA ASN A 530 -11.27 -14.51 14.43
C ASN A 530 -11.88 -14.74 13.04
N SER A 531 -10.99 -15.03 12.11
CA SER A 531 -11.27 -15.41 10.74
C SER A 531 -11.13 -16.92 10.60
N THR A 532 -11.91 -17.49 9.69
CA THR A 532 -11.71 -18.87 9.25
C THR A 532 -11.63 -18.84 7.74
N LEU A 533 -10.59 -19.39 7.13
CA LEU A 533 -10.51 -19.55 5.69
C LEU A 533 -9.94 -20.94 5.38
N ASP A 534 -10.77 -21.76 4.76
CA ASP A 534 -10.42 -23.12 4.36
C ASP A 534 -10.45 -23.18 2.84
N LEU A 535 -9.26 -23.17 2.24
CA LEU A 535 -9.07 -23.17 0.80
C LEU A 535 -9.47 -24.51 0.18
N ALA A 536 -9.32 -25.63 0.90
CA ALA A 536 -9.72 -26.95 0.44
C ALA A 536 -11.25 -27.12 0.36
N THR A 537 -12.00 -26.52 1.30
CA THR A 537 -13.47 -26.52 1.27
C THR A 537 -14.08 -25.32 0.56
N GLU A 538 -13.26 -24.37 0.10
CA GLU A 538 -13.65 -23.13 -0.59
C GLU A 538 -14.61 -22.27 0.26
N THR A 539 -14.47 -22.30 1.59
CA THR A 539 -15.38 -21.59 2.51
C THR A 539 -14.66 -20.89 3.66
N GLY A 540 -15.31 -19.87 4.22
CA GLY A 540 -14.75 -19.16 5.36
C GLY A 540 -15.74 -18.26 6.09
N THR A 541 -15.23 -17.57 7.10
CA THR A 541 -15.88 -16.51 7.86
C THR A 541 -14.87 -15.39 8.08
N ILE A 542 -15.16 -14.19 7.58
CA ILE A 542 -14.32 -12.99 7.74
C ILE A 542 -15.17 -11.90 8.41
N ALA A 543 -14.66 -11.21 9.42
CA ALA A 543 -15.41 -10.20 10.18
C ALA A 543 -16.81 -10.68 10.65
N GLY A 544 -16.92 -11.96 10.99
CA GLY A 544 -18.17 -12.62 11.37
C GLY A 544 -19.18 -12.88 10.24
N LYS A 545 -18.78 -12.75 8.97
CA LYS A 545 -19.61 -13.01 7.78
C LYS A 545 -19.06 -14.18 6.99
N ALA A 546 -19.95 -15.06 6.56
CA ALA A 546 -19.58 -16.17 5.70
C ALA A 546 -19.08 -15.66 4.34
N VAL A 547 -18.00 -16.28 3.85
CA VAL A 547 -17.43 -16.08 2.51
C VAL A 547 -17.27 -17.42 1.81
N THR A 548 -17.24 -17.38 0.47
CA THR A 548 -16.97 -18.55 -0.38
C THR A 548 -15.93 -18.19 -1.42
N ILE A 549 -15.12 -19.17 -1.81
CA ILE A 549 -14.20 -19.06 -2.94
C ILE A 549 -14.92 -19.61 -4.17
N ALA A 550 -14.85 -18.91 -5.30
CA ALA A 550 -15.51 -19.32 -6.52
C ALA A 550 -14.81 -20.56 -7.13
N PRO A 551 -15.56 -21.49 -7.76
CA PRO A 551 -14.95 -22.66 -8.36
C PRO A 551 -13.92 -22.28 -9.44
N GLY A 552 -12.70 -22.80 -9.29
CA GLY A 552 -11.59 -22.57 -10.21
C GLY A 552 -10.69 -21.39 -9.83
N THR A 553 -11.00 -20.68 -8.76
CA THR A 553 -10.08 -19.74 -8.10
C THR A 553 -9.07 -20.53 -7.27
N VAL A 554 -7.80 -20.20 -7.42
CA VAL A 554 -6.71 -20.70 -6.57
C VAL A 554 -6.21 -19.52 -5.76
N ILE A 555 -5.95 -19.72 -4.49
CA ILE A 555 -5.34 -18.71 -3.61
C ILE A 555 -4.09 -19.35 -3.06
N GLU A 556 -2.96 -18.69 -3.26
CA GLU A 556 -1.65 -19.17 -2.82
C GLU A 556 -1.25 -18.50 -1.49
N VAL A 557 -1.64 -17.24 -1.27
CA VAL A 557 -1.19 -16.47 -0.11
C VAL A 557 -2.36 -16.01 0.75
N VAL A 558 -2.27 -16.27 2.06
CA VAL A 558 -3.25 -15.80 3.04
C VAL A 558 -2.56 -15.14 4.22
N TYR A 559 -2.89 -13.87 4.48
CA TYR A 559 -2.52 -13.18 5.72
C TYR A 559 -3.72 -13.13 6.68
N GLY A 560 -3.54 -13.62 7.90
CA GLY A 560 -4.46 -13.49 9.02
C GLY A 560 -4.47 -12.09 9.62
N GLY A 561 -5.30 -11.89 10.65
CA GLY A 561 -5.59 -10.61 11.28
C GLY A 561 -5.07 -10.48 12.71
N ASP A 562 -5.75 -9.68 13.55
CA ASP A 562 -5.46 -9.59 14.99
C ASP A 562 -6.24 -10.65 15.82
N GLY A 563 -6.98 -11.55 15.15
CA GLY A 563 -7.87 -12.53 15.78
C GLY A 563 -7.20 -13.90 15.91
N ASN A 564 -7.79 -14.78 16.73
CA ASN A 564 -7.35 -16.19 16.76
C ASN A 564 -7.94 -16.92 15.54
N ASP A 565 -7.16 -16.99 14.49
CA ASP A 565 -7.57 -17.36 13.15
C ASP A 565 -7.40 -18.87 12.90
N PHE A 566 -8.18 -19.38 11.94
CA PHE A 566 -8.05 -20.73 11.40
C PHE A 566 -7.83 -20.63 9.90
N LEU A 567 -6.64 -20.99 9.43
CA LEU A 567 -6.29 -20.96 8.02
C LEU A 567 -5.91 -22.37 7.57
N SER A 568 -6.50 -22.84 6.47
CA SER A 568 -6.19 -24.15 5.90
C SER A 568 -5.95 -24.02 4.40
N GLY A 569 -4.83 -24.55 3.93
CA GLY A 569 -4.45 -24.61 2.53
C GLY A 569 -5.24 -25.64 1.72
N ASN A 570 -4.85 -25.82 0.47
CA ASN A 570 -5.51 -26.69 -0.51
C ASN A 570 -4.58 -27.79 -1.05
N ILE A 571 -4.47 -27.94 -2.37
CA ILE A 571 -3.57 -28.90 -3.04
C ILE A 571 -2.39 -28.22 -3.74
N ALA A 572 -2.40 -26.89 -3.77
CA ALA A 572 -1.34 -26.05 -4.28
C ALA A 572 -0.43 -25.66 -3.13
N ASP A 573 0.80 -25.28 -3.46
CA ASP A 573 1.76 -24.75 -2.50
C ASP A 573 1.23 -23.42 -1.95
N ASN A 574 0.99 -23.36 -0.64
CA ASN A 574 0.36 -22.22 0.03
C ASN A 574 1.28 -21.56 1.05
N ALA A 575 1.17 -20.24 1.17
CA ALA A 575 1.80 -19.43 2.20
C ALA A 575 0.75 -18.86 3.14
N LEU A 576 0.73 -19.36 4.38
CA LEU A 576 -0.25 -19.00 5.41
C LEU A 576 0.46 -18.25 6.55
N TYR A 577 0.03 -17.02 6.80
CA TYR A 577 0.53 -16.15 7.86
C TYR A 577 -0.56 -15.94 8.90
N GLY A 578 -0.29 -16.26 10.17
CA GLY A 578 -1.26 -16.21 11.27
C GLY A 578 -1.66 -14.79 11.66
N GLY A 579 -0.72 -13.85 11.66
CA GLY A 579 -0.93 -12.51 12.16
C GLY A 579 -0.68 -12.42 13.67
N ARG A 580 -1.52 -11.66 14.35
CA ARG A 580 -1.54 -11.62 15.82
C ARG A 580 -2.69 -12.48 16.30
N GLY A 581 -2.50 -13.20 17.38
CA GLY A 581 -3.54 -14.07 17.92
C GLY A 581 -2.96 -15.43 18.27
N ASN A 582 -3.83 -16.36 18.64
CA ASN A 582 -3.42 -17.75 18.80
C ASN A 582 -4.05 -18.55 17.67
N ASP A 583 -3.27 -18.86 16.65
CA ASP A 583 -3.75 -19.28 15.34
C ASP A 583 -3.61 -20.81 15.14
N ASP A 584 -4.50 -21.38 14.31
CA ASP A 584 -4.44 -22.78 13.85
C ASP A 584 -4.24 -22.76 12.33
N LEU A 585 -3.02 -23.10 11.90
CA LEU A 585 -2.61 -23.12 10.50
C LEU A 585 -2.41 -24.56 10.02
N ARG A 586 -2.93 -24.88 8.83
CA ARG A 586 -2.83 -26.21 8.22
C ARG A 586 -2.43 -26.09 6.76
N GLY A 587 -1.31 -26.69 6.36
CA GLY A 587 -0.84 -26.70 4.98
C GLY A 587 -1.80 -27.46 4.08
N GLY A 588 -2.01 -28.74 4.39
CA GLY A 588 -2.90 -29.60 3.63
C GLY A 588 -2.11 -30.52 2.71
N SER A 589 -2.27 -30.37 1.41
CA SER A 589 -1.40 -31.00 0.43
C SER A 589 -0.65 -29.90 -0.33
N GLY A 590 0.55 -30.19 -0.81
CA GLY A 590 1.43 -29.17 -1.39
C GLY A 590 2.65 -28.93 -0.51
N SER A 591 3.67 -28.25 -1.04
CA SER A 591 4.83 -27.84 -0.23
C SER A 591 4.56 -26.46 0.34
N ASP A 592 4.08 -26.41 1.58
CA ASP A 592 3.50 -25.21 2.17
C ASP A 592 4.48 -24.44 3.06
N ILE A 593 4.19 -23.15 3.25
CA ILE A 593 4.84 -22.28 4.23
C ILE A 593 3.79 -21.82 5.25
N LEU A 594 4.03 -22.12 6.52
CA LEU A 594 3.18 -21.70 7.63
C LEU A 594 3.99 -20.85 8.60
N TYR A 595 3.50 -19.65 8.90
CA TYR A 595 4.12 -18.76 9.87
C TYR A 595 3.08 -18.27 10.91
N GLY A 596 3.24 -18.69 12.17
CA GLY A 596 2.34 -18.32 13.27
C GLY A 596 2.41 -16.85 13.70
N GLU A 597 3.54 -16.18 13.47
CA GLU A 597 3.76 -14.79 13.87
C GLU A 597 3.61 -14.55 15.39
N ALA A 598 2.59 -13.83 15.85
CA ALA A 598 2.52 -13.34 17.21
C ALA A 598 1.40 -14.00 18.04
N GLY A 599 1.77 -14.98 18.85
CA GLY A 599 0.94 -15.50 19.94
C GLY A 599 1.22 -16.98 20.19
N ASP A 600 0.28 -17.72 20.78
CA ASP A 600 0.49 -19.16 21.01
C ASP A 600 -0.18 -19.97 19.89
N ASP A 601 0.61 -20.39 18.90
CA ASP A 601 0.12 -20.92 17.63
C ASP A 601 0.27 -22.43 17.48
N VAL A 602 -0.56 -23.01 16.62
CA VAL A 602 -0.55 -24.43 16.26
C VAL A 602 -0.45 -24.57 14.74
N LEU A 603 0.63 -25.18 14.27
CA LEU A 603 0.94 -25.34 12.85
C LEU A 603 1.02 -26.82 12.47
N TYR A 604 0.34 -27.22 11.39
CA TYR A 604 0.38 -28.56 10.80
C TYR A 604 0.81 -28.46 9.33
N GLY A 605 1.95 -29.05 8.96
CA GLY A 605 2.36 -29.16 7.55
C GLY A 605 1.43 -30.08 6.77
N GLU A 606 1.22 -31.28 7.32
CA GLU A 606 0.35 -32.35 6.79
C GLU A 606 1.02 -33.22 5.71
N GLU A 607 0.70 -33.11 4.42
CA GLU A 607 1.31 -33.91 3.34
C GLU A 607 2.40 -33.12 2.61
N GLU A 608 3.39 -33.81 2.03
CA GLU A 608 4.49 -33.19 1.28
C GLU A 608 5.52 -32.44 2.16
N ASN A 609 6.32 -31.52 1.60
CA ASN A 609 7.50 -30.97 2.30
C ASN A 609 7.23 -29.53 2.71
N ASP A 610 7.09 -29.28 4.00
CA ASP A 610 6.61 -28.00 4.49
C ASP A 610 7.67 -27.20 5.25
N ILE A 611 7.44 -25.89 5.37
CA ILE A 611 8.22 -24.99 6.21
C ILE A 611 7.30 -24.41 7.29
N LEU A 612 7.58 -24.72 8.55
CA LEU A 612 6.78 -24.27 9.69
C LEU A 612 7.61 -23.35 10.58
N ILE A 613 7.13 -22.14 10.80
CA ILE A 613 7.78 -21.13 11.64
C ILE A 613 6.80 -20.74 12.75
N GLY A 614 7.19 -20.98 14.01
CA GLY A 614 6.29 -20.71 15.14
C GLY A 614 6.06 -19.22 15.39
N GLY A 615 7.10 -18.41 15.33
CA GLY A 615 7.03 -16.99 15.72
C GLY A 615 7.25 -16.74 17.21
N GLU A 616 6.72 -15.62 17.71
CA GLU A 616 6.69 -15.31 19.14
C GLU A 616 5.75 -16.28 19.89
N GLY A 617 5.76 -16.26 21.23
CA GLY A 617 4.84 -17.10 22.02
C GLY A 617 5.20 -18.60 22.16
N SER A 618 4.23 -19.37 22.64
CA SER A 618 4.34 -20.81 22.94
C SER A 618 3.68 -21.64 21.84
N ASN A 619 4.50 -22.16 20.92
CA ASN A 619 4.02 -22.73 19.68
C ASN A 619 4.09 -24.27 19.63
N GLU A 620 3.17 -24.88 18.89
CA GLU A 620 3.16 -26.31 18.58
C GLU A 620 3.29 -26.50 17.05
N LEU A 621 4.38 -27.12 16.59
CA LEU A 621 4.66 -27.36 15.17
C LEU A 621 4.69 -28.86 14.90
N TYR A 622 3.88 -29.30 13.93
CA TYR A 622 3.75 -30.69 13.49
C TYR A 622 4.07 -30.78 11.99
N GLY A 623 5.20 -31.40 11.63
CA GLY A 623 5.66 -31.52 10.24
C GLY A 623 4.67 -32.35 9.40
N GLY A 624 4.45 -33.59 9.81
CA GLY A 624 3.52 -34.47 9.13
C GLY A 624 4.26 -35.46 8.25
N ALA A 625 3.92 -35.55 6.97
CA ALA A 625 4.41 -36.56 6.06
C ALA A 625 5.19 -35.95 4.89
N GLY A 626 6.50 -35.80 5.04
CA GLY A 626 7.38 -35.57 3.90
C GLY A 626 8.79 -35.29 4.35
N ALA A 627 9.34 -34.14 4.01
CA ALA A 627 10.65 -33.74 4.47
C ALA A 627 10.59 -32.28 4.89
N ASP A 628 10.25 -32.08 6.17
CA ASP A 628 9.79 -30.78 6.65
C ASP A 628 10.92 -29.97 7.28
N LEU A 629 10.81 -28.65 7.26
CA LEU A 629 11.67 -27.73 7.98
C LEU A 629 10.87 -27.04 9.09
N LEU A 630 11.14 -27.40 10.34
CA LEU A 630 10.52 -26.78 11.50
C LEU A 630 11.49 -25.76 12.09
N VAL A 631 11.05 -24.53 12.27
CA VAL A 631 11.90 -23.41 12.70
C VAL A 631 11.41 -22.87 14.04
N TYR A 632 12.27 -22.99 15.05
CA TYR A 632 12.08 -22.35 16.34
C TYR A 632 12.91 -21.08 16.44
N ARG A 633 12.26 -20.00 16.87
CA ARG A 633 12.89 -18.72 17.17
C ARG A 633 12.78 -18.44 18.66
N GLU A 634 13.89 -18.04 19.26
CA GLU A 634 13.89 -17.63 20.65
C GLU A 634 13.06 -16.34 20.82
N SER A 635 11.98 -16.42 21.59
CA SER A 635 11.23 -15.24 22.03
C SER A 635 11.82 -14.70 23.34
N ALA A 636 11.80 -13.37 23.52
CA ALA A 636 12.45 -12.68 24.64
C ALA A 636 11.84 -12.98 26.04
N LEU A 637 10.79 -13.79 26.15
CA LEU A 637 10.01 -13.96 27.38
C LEU A 637 10.29 -15.30 28.07
N ALA A 638 10.82 -15.21 29.30
CA ALA A 638 11.08 -16.37 30.14
C ALA A 638 9.79 -17.13 30.52
N GLY A 639 9.76 -18.44 30.28
CA GLY A 639 8.71 -19.34 30.77
C GLY A 639 7.74 -19.87 29.70
N MET A 640 7.96 -19.55 28.44
CA MET A 640 7.24 -20.14 27.30
C MET A 640 7.61 -21.61 27.09
N THR A 641 6.70 -22.36 26.45
CA THR A 641 6.95 -23.76 26.09
C THR A 641 6.62 -24.02 24.64
N ASN A 642 7.55 -24.61 23.90
CA ASN A 642 7.39 -24.91 22.48
C ASN A 642 7.47 -26.42 22.24
N LEU A 643 6.67 -26.93 21.32
CA LEU A 643 6.62 -28.32 20.91
C LEU A 643 6.92 -28.43 19.41
N ILE A 644 7.88 -29.28 19.06
CA ILE A 644 8.30 -29.56 17.70
C ILE A 644 8.21 -31.07 17.47
N GLU A 645 7.33 -31.48 16.55
CA GLU A 645 7.16 -32.88 16.15
C GLU A 645 7.27 -32.99 14.63
N GLY A 646 8.34 -33.57 14.09
CA GLY A 646 8.44 -33.81 12.63
C GLY A 646 7.46 -34.88 12.13
N GLU A 647 7.03 -35.77 13.02
CA GLU A 647 6.14 -36.89 12.73
C GLU A 647 6.70 -37.94 11.74
N ALA A 648 6.19 -38.00 10.52
CA ALA A 648 6.33 -39.11 9.58
C ALA A 648 7.10 -38.71 8.32
N GLY A 649 8.33 -38.24 8.45
CA GLY A 649 9.10 -37.77 7.31
C GLY A 649 10.60 -38.02 7.41
N ILE A 650 11.35 -37.20 6.68
CA ILE A 650 12.76 -36.91 6.97
C ILE A 650 12.83 -35.42 7.28
N ASP A 651 12.82 -35.09 8.55
CA ASP A 651 12.52 -33.73 8.98
C ASP A 651 13.77 -33.05 9.54
N ALA A 652 13.89 -31.77 9.26
CA ALA A 652 14.94 -30.90 9.72
C ALA A 652 14.37 -29.91 10.74
N PHE A 653 15.14 -29.68 11.81
CA PHE A 653 14.82 -28.70 12.81
C PHE A 653 15.88 -27.60 12.83
N GLN A 654 15.45 -26.35 12.77
CA GLN A 654 16.30 -25.17 12.87
C GLN A 654 16.01 -24.42 14.18
N ILE A 655 17.08 -24.13 14.93
CA ILE A 655 17.02 -23.26 16.11
C ILE A 655 17.72 -21.94 15.78
N ILE A 656 17.02 -20.85 16.03
CA ILE A 656 17.51 -19.48 15.91
C ILE A 656 17.56 -18.86 17.31
N LEU A 657 18.75 -18.42 17.74
CA LEU A 657 18.99 -17.87 19.09
C LEU A 657 19.65 -16.50 19.04
N THR A 658 19.32 -15.64 20.01
CA THR A 658 19.91 -14.31 20.15
C THR A 658 21.01 -14.32 21.22
N ALA A 659 22.22 -13.88 20.88
CA ALA A 659 23.36 -13.98 21.80
C ALA A 659 23.28 -13.04 23.02
N THR A 660 22.37 -12.06 23.02
CA THR A 660 22.15 -11.11 24.12
C THR A 660 21.29 -11.69 25.24
N THR A 661 20.35 -12.59 24.92
CA THR A 661 19.44 -13.24 25.87
C THR A 661 20.07 -14.45 26.55
N HIS A 662 21.03 -15.11 25.91
CA HIS A 662 21.67 -16.31 26.44
C HIS A 662 23.19 -16.24 26.50
N ALA A 663 23.75 -16.62 27.65
CA ALA A 663 25.17 -16.92 27.72
C ALA A 663 25.42 -18.16 26.86
N LEU A 664 26.01 -18.02 25.68
CA LEU A 664 26.27 -19.13 24.73
C LEU A 664 26.87 -20.38 25.40
N GLN A 665 27.69 -20.16 26.42
CA GLN A 665 28.32 -21.22 27.19
C GLN A 665 27.34 -22.06 28.03
N SER A 666 26.18 -21.53 28.44
CA SER A 666 25.18 -22.25 29.23
C SER A 666 24.22 -23.10 28.41
N ILE A 667 24.06 -22.80 27.11
CA ILE A 667 23.17 -23.56 26.21
C ILE A 667 23.91 -24.59 25.36
N GLN A 668 25.24 -24.48 25.24
CA GLN A 668 26.02 -25.36 24.35
C GLN A 668 26.00 -26.84 24.75
N ASP A 669 26.08 -27.15 26.05
CA ASP A 669 25.99 -28.54 26.53
C ASP A 669 24.60 -29.14 26.24
N ASP A 670 23.57 -28.30 26.35
CA ASP A 670 22.17 -28.62 26.12
C ASP A 670 21.90 -28.86 24.62
N LEU A 671 22.45 -28.02 23.73
CA LEU A 671 22.39 -28.21 22.28
C LEU A 671 23.10 -29.49 21.82
N VAL A 672 24.25 -29.82 22.41
CA VAL A 672 24.95 -31.09 22.13
C VAL A 672 24.11 -32.29 22.60
N ALA A 673 23.42 -32.16 23.74
CA ALA A 673 22.53 -33.22 24.22
C ALA A 673 21.31 -33.41 23.30
N LEU A 674 20.75 -32.31 22.80
CA LEU A 674 19.69 -32.33 21.79
C LEU A 674 20.14 -32.98 20.48
N GLU A 675 21.27 -32.55 19.92
CA GLU A 675 21.84 -33.12 18.69
C GLU A 675 22.06 -34.65 18.81
N ASN A 676 22.57 -35.09 19.96
CA ASN A 676 22.71 -36.51 20.25
C ASN A 676 21.36 -37.23 20.37
N ALA A 677 20.35 -36.61 20.96
CA ALA A 677 19.01 -37.21 21.07
C ALA A 677 18.36 -37.36 19.69
N ILE A 678 18.40 -36.30 18.88
CA ILE A 678 17.94 -36.26 17.48
C ILE A 678 18.63 -37.35 16.65
N SER A 679 19.97 -37.43 16.72
CA SER A 679 20.74 -38.45 16.00
C SER A 679 20.40 -39.90 16.40
N ASN A 680 19.72 -40.11 17.54
CA ASN A 680 19.26 -41.42 18.02
C ASN A 680 17.73 -41.61 17.88
N GLY A 681 17.01 -40.66 17.26
CA GLY A 681 15.55 -40.68 17.11
C GLY A 681 14.81 -40.63 18.44
N LEU A 682 15.34 -39.88 19.42
CA LEU A 682 14.75 -39.74 20.75
C LEU A 682 14.17 -38.35 20.95
N SER A 683 13.03 -38.28 21.64
CA SER A 683 12.50 -37.01 22.14
C SER A 683 13.43 -36.39 23.18
N TYR A 684 13.59 -35.07 23.14
CA TYR A 684 14.41 -34.33 24.08
C TYR A 684 13.75 -32.99 24.45
N THR A 685 13.77 -32.66 25.76
CA THR A 685 13.31 -31.37 26.26
C THR A 685 14.52 -30.51 26.66
N LEU A 686 14.69 -29.40 25.95
CA LEU A 686 15.65 -28.36 26.23
C LEU A 686 15.07 -27.36 27.23
N SER A 687 15.15 -27.70 28.53
CA SER A 687 14.50 -26.92 29.58
C SER A 687 14.96 -25.46 29.68
N THR A 688 16.16 -25.13 29.19
CA THR A 688 16.66 -23.75 29.12
C THR A 688 15.88 -22.87 28.14
N LEU A 689 15.33 -23.48 27.08
CA LEU A 689 14.53 -22.80 26.05
C LEU A 689 13.04 -23.14 26.15
N GLY A 690 12.62 -23.95 27.13
CA GLY A 690 11.24 -24.45 27.20
C GLY A 690 10.83 -25.32 26.01
N LEU A 691 11.78 -25.86 25.26
CA LEU A 691 11.55 -26.49 23.96
C LEU A 691 11.52 -28.02 24.09
N THR A 692 10.54 -28.68 23.49
CA THR A 692 10.49 -30.14 23.36
C THR A 692 10.50 -30.52 21.89
N VAL A 693 11.42 -31.41 21.51
CA VAL A 693 11.61 -31.83 20.12
C VAL A 693 11.50 -33.35 20.01
N SER A 694 10.81 -33.83 18.97
CA SER A 694 10.74 -35.24 18.59
C SER A 694 10.53 -35.43 17.09
N GLY A 695 10.86 -36.62 16.59
CA GLY A 695 10.54 -37.00 15.21
C GLY A 695 11.30 -36.21 14.14
N VAL A 696 12.53 -35.76 14.43
CA VAL A 696 13.37 -35.05 13.46
C VAL A 696 14.70 -35.77 13.27
N GLU A 697 15.28 -35.68 12.08
CA GLU A 697 16.49 -36.39 11.65
C GLU A 697 17.73 -35.49 11.57
N ALA A 698 17.53 -34.19 11.38
CA ALA A 698 18.59 -33.20 11.27
C ALA A 698 18.35 -32.00 12.19
N LEU A 699 19.44 -31.42 12.70
CA LEU A 699 19.44 -30.20 13.49
C LEU A 699 20.40 -29.19 12.86
N ASP A 700 19.90 -28.02 12.50
CA ASP A 700 20.70 -26.82 12.24
C ASP A 700 20.55 -25.83 13.41
N VAL A 701 21.67 -25.29 13.88
CA VAL A 701 21.64 -24.30 14.97
C VAL A 701 22.35 -23.05 14.51
N ARG A 702 21.60 -21.95 14.50
CA ARG A 702 22.11 -20.61 14.19
C ARG A 702 22.07 -19.74 15.44
N VAL A 703 23.17 -19.03 15.67
CA VAL A 703 23.34 -18.12 16.79
C VAL A 703 23.75 -16.77 16.24
N ASP A 704 22.95 -15.76 16.53
CA ASP A 704 23.16 -14.42 16.03
C ASP A 704 23.62 -13.47 17.11
N LEU A 705 24.57 -12.59 16.72
CA LEU A 705 25.37 -11.80 17.65
C LEU A 705 24.86 -10.37 17.85
N VAL A 706 23.87 -9.92 17.07
CA VAL A 706 23.38 -8.53 17.06
C VAL A 706 21.90 -8.54 16.69
N GLU A 707 21.10 -7.71 17.37
CA GLU A 707 19.75 -7.37 16.89
C GLU A 707 19.81 -6.18 15.92
N PRO A 708 18.96 -6.18 14.90
CA PRO A 708 17.90 -7.16 14.67
C PRO A 708 18.34 -8.38 13.84
N TYR A 709 17.71 -9.51 14.15
CA TYR A 709 18.02 -10.82 13.58
C TYR A 709 17.63 -10.90 12.09
N LYS A 710 18.43 -11.65 11.35
CA LYS A 710 18.35 -11.89 9.91
C LYS A 710 17.51 -13.13 9.62
N VAL A 711 16.40 -12.98 8.90
CA VAL A 711 15.59 -14.14 8.53
C VAL A 711 16.00 -14.70 7.19
N PRO A 712 16.03 -16.04 7.02
CA PRO A 712 16.15 -16.62 5.69
C PRO A 712 15.13 -16.01 4.72
N LEU A 713 15.65 -15.27 3.74
CA LEU A 713 15.00 -15.16 2.44
C LEU A 713 14.81 -16.59 1.93
N ILE A 714 13.60 -16.95 1.55
CA ILE A 714 13.34 -18.23 0.87
C ILE A 714 12.77 -17.89 -0.49
N ALA A 715 13.57 -18.12 -1.52
CA ALA A 715 13.11 -17.96 -2.89
C ALA A 715 12.42 -19.25 -3.30
N LEU A 716 11.11 -19.19 -3.49
CA LEU A 716 10.32 -20.31 -3.96
C LEU A 716 10.50 -20.51 -5.46
N ASN A 717 10.02 -21.66 -5.95
CA ASN A 717 10.02 -21.91 -7.38
C ASN A 717 8.72 -21.40 -7.98
N ASP A 718 8.82 -20.87 -9.18
CA ASP A 718 7.68 -20.38 -9.94
C ASP A 718 7.41 -21.29 -11.13
N ASP A 719 6.16 -21.40 -11.52
CA ASP A 719 5.74 -22.03 -12.77
C ASP A 719 4.99 -21.01 -13.62
N ALA A 720 5.31 -20.94 -14.91
CA ALA A 720 4.57 -20.08 -15.82
C ALA A 720 4.46 -20.62 -17.25
N GLU A 721 3.45 -20.17 -17.97
CA GLU A 721 3.21 -20.53 -19.37
C GLU A 721 3.22 -19.29 -20.29
N THR A 722 3.71 -19.47 -21.51
CA THR A 722 3.61 -18.43 -22.56
C THR A 722 3.54 -19.06 -23.95
N GLU A 723 3.27 -18.27 -24.98
CA GLU A 723 3.23 -18.73 -26.37
C GLU A 723 4.53 -18.41 -27.11
N GLU A 724 4.85 -19.19 -28.15
CA GLU A 724 6.02 -18.96 -29.00
C GLU A 724 6.04 -17.50 -29.52
N GLY A 725 7.09 -16.76 -29.16
CA GLY A 725 7.29 -15.38 -29.61
C GLY A 725 6.54 -14.32 -28.81
N GLN A 726 5.79 -14.70 -27.76
CA GLN A 726 5.22 -13.77 -26.79
C GLN A 726 6.15 -13.62 -25.59
N ALA A 727 6.44 -12.38 -25.19
CA ALA A 727 7.16 -12.13 -23.95
C ALA A 727 6.21 -12.28 -22.75
N LEU A 728 6.74 -12.81 -21.65
CA LEU A 728 6.05 -12.99 -20.39
C LEU A 728 6.78 -12.20 -19.32
N THR A 729 6.07 -11.39 -18.55
CA THR A 729 6.60 -10.69 -17.37
C THR A 729 6.06 -11.37 -16.13
N LEU A 730 6.93 -11.61 -15.15
CA LEU A 730 6.66 -12.36 -13.92
C LEU A 730 7.09 -11.52 -12.73
N ASP A 731 6.27 -11.47 -11.69
CA ASP A 731 6.71 -11.03 -10.37
C ASP A 731 7.00 -12.27 -9.52
N THR A 732 8.26 -12.71 -9.52
CA THR A 732 8.67 -13.94 -8.86
C THR A 732 8.78 -13.79 -7.34
N MET A 733 8.65 -12.57 -6.81
CA MET A 733 8.78 -12.33 -5.38
C MET A 733 7.46 -12.50 -4.63
N LEU A 734 6.35 -12.78 -5.32
CA LEU A 734 5.02 -12.86 -4.71
C LEU A 734 4.81 -14.08 -3.81
N ASN A 735 5.41 -15.22 -4.18
CA ASN A 735 5.36 -16.46 -3.42
C ASN A 735 6.61 -16.64 -2.52
N ASP A 736 7.61 -15.78 -2.64
CA ASP A 736 8.83 -15.85 -1.85
C ASP A 736 8.57 -15.53 -0.38
N PHE A 737 9.31 -16.22 0.50
CA PHE A 737 9.29 -15.90 1.92
C PHE A 737 10.20 -14.71 2.20
N ILE A 738 9.56 -13.54 2.30
CA ILE A 738 10.20 -12.26 2.59
C ILE A 738 9.72 -11.82 3.98
N PHE A 739 10.55 -12.13 4.97
CA PHE A 739 10.20 -11.84 6.37
C PHE A 739 10.46 -10.39 6.77
N ASP A 740 11.36 -9.70 6.07
CA ASP A 740 11.55 -8.26 6.19
C ASP A 740 11.13 -7.63 4.86
N PRO A 741 9.95 -6.99 4.76
CA PRO A 741 9.61 -6.26 3.55
C PRO A 741 10.56 -5.08 3.30
N GLY A 742 11.46 -4.73 4.24
CA GLY A 742 12.62 -3.88 4.04
C GLY A 742 13.51 -4.30 2.87
N SER A 743 13.44 -3.54 1.76
CA SER A 743 14.25 -3.62 0.53
C SER A 743 14.79 -5.02 0.19
N VAL A 744 13.91 -6.00 -0.01
CA VAL A 744 14.27 -7.20 -0.78
C VAL A 744 14.18 -6.87 -2.26
N PHE A 745 15.17 -7.27 -3.03
CA PHE A 745 15.23 -7.06 -4.47
C PHE A 745 15.87 -8.26 -5.16
N ILE A 746 15.58 -8.45 -6.44
CA ILE A 746 16.26 -9.47 -7.23
C ILE A 746 17.68 -9.00 -7.55
N SER A 747 18.69 -9.60 -6.92
CA SER A 747 20.10 -9.25 -7.13
C SER A 747 20.75 -9.99 -8.30
N GLY A 748 20.13 -11.07 -8.78
CA GLY A 748 20.66 -11.89 -9.85
C GLY A 748 19.61 -12.64 -10.65
N ILE A 749 19.90 -12.83 -11.94
CA ILE A 749 19.12 -13.71 -12.83
C ILE A 749 20.07 -14.55 -13.69
N THR A 750 19.62 -15.75 -14.05
CA THR A 750 20.23 -16.55 -15.12
C THR A 750 19.41 -16.46 -16.40
N GLN A 751 19.98 -16.92 -17.52
CA GLN A 751 19.27 -16.98 -18.79
C GLN A 751 18.64 -18.36 -18.97
N GLY A 752 17.47 -18.41 -19.58
CA GLY A 752 16.88 -19.65 -20.09
C GLY A 752 17.73 -20.26 -21.20
N ALA A 753 17.62 -21.58 -21.39
CA ALA A 753 18.34 -22.26 -22.47
C ALA A 753 17.76 -21.93 -23.85
N ASN A 754 16.48 -21.54 -23.90
CA ASN A 754 15.70 -21.33 -25.12
C ASN A 754 14.94 -19.99 -25.13
N GLY A 755 15.39 -19.02 -24.32
CA GLY A 755 14.86 -17.66 -24.31
C GLY A 755 15.84 -16.68 -23.67
N THR A 756 15.43 -15.42 -23.60
CA THR A 756 16.20 -14.35 -22.92
C THR A 756 15.44 -13.86 -21.71
N VAL A 757 16.15 -13.67 -20.60
CA VAL A 757 15.62 -13.21 -19.32
C VAL A 757 16.15 -11.81 -19.04
N VAL A 758 15.29 -10.88 -18.68
CA VAL A 758 15.65 -9.50 -18.33
C VAL A 758 14.98 -9.14 -17.01
N LEU A 759 15.78 -8.69 -16.05
CA LEU A 759 15.26 -8.07 -14.84
C LEU A 759 14.90 -6.61 -15.17
N ASN A 760 13.66 -6.25 -14.88
CA ASN A 760 13.12 -4.92 -15.14
C ASN A 760 13.40 -3.97 -13.95
N PRO A 761 13.34 -2.64 -14.16
CA PRO A 761 13.54 -1.67 -13.09
C PRO A 761 12.50 -1.73 -11.96
N ASP A 762 11.34 -2.34 -12.20
CA ASP A 762 10.26 -2.56 -11.25
C ASP A 762 10.39 -3.90 -10.50
N HIS A 763 11.55 -4.55 -10.61
CA HIS A 763 11.89 -5.85 -10.02
C HIS A 763 11.15 -7.06 -10.59
N THR A 764 10.28 -6.87 -11.58
CA THR A 764 9.71 -7.99 -12.35
C THR A 764 10.75 -8.59 -13.31
N ILE A 765 10.55 -9.84 -13.73
CA ILE A 765 11.39 -10.53 -14.70
C ILE A 765 10.62 -10.74 -15.99
N THR A 766 11.13 -10.22 -17.12
CA THR A 766 10.63 -10.54 -18.45
C THR A 766 11.42 -11.69 -19.08
N TYR A 767 10.73 -12.78 -19.40
CA TYR A 767 11.21 -13.87 -20.25
C TYR A 767 10.68 -13.71 -21.69
N THR A 768 11.55 -13.84 -22.68
CA THR A 768 11.18 -13.88 -24.11
C THR A 768 11.66 -15.18 -24.74
N PRO A 769 10.75 -16.07 -25.19
CA PRO A 769 11.12 -17.29 -25.89
C PRO A 769 11.93 -16.99 -27.17
N ALA A 770 12.89 -17.84 -27.49
CA ALA A 770 13.55 -17.80 -28.78
C ALA A 770 12.54 -18.07 -29.90
N ALA A 771 12.60 -17.30 -30.98
CA ALA A 771 11.74 -17.49 -32.14
C ALA A 771 11.80 -18.94 -32.64
N GLY A 772 10.66 -19.60 -32.80
CA GLY A 772 10.59 -21.01 -33.20
C GLY A 772 10.46 -22.01 -32.04
N TYR A 773 10.64 -21.60 -30.78
CA TYR A 773 10.75 -22.53 -29.66
C TYR A 773 9.38 -22.84 -29.03
N VAL A 774 9.12 -24.14 -28.86
CA VAL A 774 7.96 -24.70 -28.17
C VAL A 774 8.47 -25.84 -27.30
N GLY A 775 8.09 -25.85 -26.02
CA GLY A 775 8.55 -26.82 -25.03
C GLY A 775 8.95 -26.15 -23.72
N ALA A 776 9.47 -26.96 -22.80
CA ALA A 776 9.88 -26.48 -21.48
C ALA A 776 11.18 -25.65 -21.55
N ASP A 777 11.28 -24.60 -20.74
CA ASP A 777 12.54 -23.91 -20.43
C ASP A 777 12.59 -23.60 -18.93
N SER A 778 13.72 -23.11 -18.43
CA SER A 778 13.79 -22.62 -17.06
C SER A 778 14.92 -21.63 -16.85
N PHE A 779 14.77 -20.76 -15.86
CA PHE A 779 15.84 -19.90 -15.36
C PHE A 779 15.77 -19.81 -13.84
N THR A 780 16.78 -19.20 -13.23
CA THR A 780 16.81 -18.96 -11.79
C THR A 780 16.95 -17.46 -11.52
N TYR A 781 16.41 -17.01 -10.41
CA TYR A 781 16.61 -15.67 -9.89
C TYR A 781 17.19 -15.75 -8.48
N THR A 782 17.70 -14.63 -7.98
CA THR A 782 18.28 -14.54 -6.65
C THR A 782 17.67 -13.32 -6.00
N ILE A 783 16.92 -13.53 -4.92
CA ILE A 783 16.47 -12.45 -4.04
C ILE A 783 17.60 -12.12 -3.06
N GLU A 784 17.77 -10.84 -2.76
CA GLU A 784 18.71 -10.34 -1.75
C GLU A 784 18.04 -9.22 -0.96
N ASP A 785 18.27 -9.19 0.36
CA ASP A 785 17.80 -8.09 1.21
C ASP A 785 18.81 -6.93 1.23
N GLY A 786 18.40 -5.78 1.80
CA GLY A 786 19.27 -4.61 2.00
C GLY A 786 20.51 -4.87 2.88
N ASN A 787 20.60 -6.06 3.48
CA ASN A 787 21.58 -6.49 4.47
C ASN A 787 22.48 -7.66 4.00
N GLY A 788 22.36 -8.07 2.73
CA GLY A 788 23.19 -9.06 2.02
C GLY A 788 22.88 -10.54 2.28
N GLU A 789 21.69 -10.88 2.77
CA GLU A 789 21.16 -12.26 2.75
C GLU A 789 20.49 -12.54 1.40
N SER A 790 20.65 -13.76 0.86
CA SER A 790 20.15 -14.11 -0.46
C SER A 790 19.74 -15.57 -0.59
N ASP A 791 18.69 -15.84 -1.36
CA ASP A 791 18.30 -17.20 -1.76
C ASP A 791 17.95 -17.28 -3.25
N VAL A 792 17.85 -18.50 -3.80
CA VAL A 792 17.75 -18.75 -5.24
C VAL A 792 16.51 -19.55 -5.60
N GLY A 793 15.57 -18.91 -6.28
CA GLY A 793 14.36 -19.52 -6.83
C GLY A 793 14.56 -19.98 -8.27
N THR A 794 13.76 -20.95 -8.70
CA THR A 794 13.74 -21.44 -10.10
C THR A 794 12.38 -21.18 -10.73
N VAL A 795 12.38 -20.53 -11.89
CA VAL A 795 11.19 -20.40 -12.74
C VAL A 795 11.21 -21.50 -13.78
N ALA A 796 10.22 -22.38 -13.73
CA ALA A 796 9.92 -23.37 -14.76
C ALA A 796 8.90 -22.81 -15.76
N LEU A 797 9.20 -22.94 -17.05
CA LEU A 797 8.43 -22.33 -18.12
C LEU A 797 7.91 -23.39 -19.09
N ASN A 798 6.64 -23.31 -19.48
CA ASN A 798 6.07 -24.10 -20.57
C ASN A 798 5.69 -23.20 -21.76
N ILE A 799 6.43 -23.31 -22.87
CA ILE A 799 6.19 -22.50 -24.07
C ILE A 799 5.30 -23.29 -25.04
N LEU A 800 4.10 -22.75 -25.28
CA LEU A 800 3.07 -23.32 -26.13
C LEU A 800 3.22 -22.84 -27.59
N PRO A 801 2.78 -23.64 -28.58
CA PRO A 801 2.79 -23.21 -29.98
C PRO A 801 1.78 -22.07 -30.21
N ASP A 802 2.17 -21.07 -31.00
CA ASP A 802 1.28 -19.96 -31.42
C ASP A 802 -0.01 -20.55 -32.05
N PRO A 803 -1.21 -20.24 -31.50
CA PRO A 803 -2.48 -20.72 -32.05
C PRO A 803 -2.82 -20.09 -33.42
N SER A 804 -2.08 -19.08 -33.87
CA SER A 804 -2.21 -18.46 -35.18
C SER A 804 -1.64 -19.37 -36.28
N PRO A 805 -2.42 -19.72 -37.32
CA PRO A 805 -1.91 -20.57 -38.38
C PRO A 805 -0.81 -19.86 -39.18
N ALA A 806 0.40 -20.43 -39.16
CA ALA A 806 1.55 -19.98 -39.96
C ALA A 806 1.12 -19.64 -41.40
N ALA A 807 1.39 -18.41 -41.83
CA ALA A 807 1.17 -17.99 -43.21
C ALA A 807 1.94 -18.94 -44.17
N PRO A 808 1.35 -19.37 -45.29
CA PRO A 808 2.03 -20.28 -46.21
C PRO A 808 3.24 -19.59 -46.85
N GLU A 809 4.37 -20.31 -46.90
CA GLU A 809 5.62 -19.90 -47.55
C GLU A 809 5.39 -19.25 -48.92
N GLU A 810 6.18 -18.21 -49.20
CA GLU A 810 6.16 -17.48 -50.46
C GLU A 810 6.22 -18.38 -51.71
N ASP A 811 5.27 -18.11 -52.61
CA ASP A 811 5.26 -18.56 -53.99
C ASP A 811 6.61 -18.30 -54.67
N ARG A 812 7.39 -19.37 -54.88
CA ARG A 812 8.39 -19.40 -55.93
C ARG A 812 7.67 -19.35 -57.28
N VAL A 813 7.68 -18.16 -57.88
CA VAL A 813 7.27 -17.90 -59.26
C VAL A 813 7.87 -18.94 -60.22
N PHE A 814 7.01 -19.83 -60.73
CA PHE A 814 7.22 -20.50 -62.01
C PHE A 814 6.04 -20.19 -62.93
N LEU A 815 6.31 -19.37 -63.95
CA LEU A 815 5.48 -19.23 -65.14
C LEU A 815 5.26 -20.61 -65.78
N LEU A 816 4.00 -21.01 -65.95
CA LEU A 816 3.35 -21.31 -67.25
C LEU A 816 1.93 -21.92 -67.03
N ASP A 817 0.95 -21.36 -67.73
CA ASP A 817 -0.49 -21.72 -67.77
C ASP A 817 -0.77 -23.17 -68.30
N PRO A 818 -2.05 -23.60 -68.51
CA PRO A 818 -3.06 -23.97 -67.50
C PRO A 818 -3.72 -25.34 -67.87
N VAL A 819 -4.11 -26.20 -66.92
CA VAL A 819 -5.07 -27.29 -67.26
C VAL A 819 -6.03 -27.62 -66.11
N THR A 820 -7.25 -27.09 -66.28
CA THR A 820 -8.59 -27.57 -65.85
C THR A 820 -8.75 -28.30 -64.50
N VAL A 821 -9.42 -27.60 -63.59
CA VAL A 821 -10.29 -28.17 -62.56
C VAL A 821 -11.55 -28.75 -63.23
N ASN A 822 -11.91 -29.99 -62.90
CA ASN A 822 -13.26 -30.50 -63.08
C ASN A 822 -13.86 -30.84 -61.72
N THR A 823 -14.59 -29.84 -61.21
CA THR A 823 -15.87 -29.90 -60.50
C THR A 823 -16.24 -31.09 -59.61
N LEU A 824 -16.41 -30.75 -58.31
CA LEU A 824 -17.64 -30.87 -57.51
C LEU A 824 -18.17 -32.29 -57.14
N PRO A 825 -19.11 -32.41 -56.17
CA PRO A 825 -19.06 -31.97 -54.76
C PRO A 825 -19.78 -32.98 -53.81
N HIS A 826 -20.03 -32.54 -52.57
CA HIS A 826 -21.09 -32.99 -51.64
C HIS A 826 -20.82 -34.27 -50.84
N SER A 827 -20.42 -34.17 -49.56
CA SER A 827 -21.23 -33.83 -48.35
C SER A 827 -21.89 -35.07 -47.72
N PRO A 828 -22.43 -34.98 -46.50
CA PRO A 828 -21.78 -35.31 -45.23
C PRO A 828 -22.49 -36.49 -44.55
N GLU A 829 -21.98 -36.96 -43.41
CA GLU A 829 -22.77 -37.30 -42.20
C GLU A 829 -21.97 -38.18 -41.22
N MET A 830 -22.08 -37.79 -39.94
CA MET A 830 -22.25 -38.62 -38.74
C MET A 830 -21.36 -39.87 -38.55
N THR A 831 -20.75 -40.11 -37.40
CA THR A 831 -21.43 -40.26 -36.10
C THR A 831 -20.38 -40.33 -34.98
N MET A 832 -20.69 -39.75 -33.82
CA MET A 832 -20.00 -40.04 -32.56
C MET A 832 -20.34 -41.45 -32.07
N GLY A 833 -19.36 -42.11 -31.44
CA GLY A 833 -19.58 -43.40 -30.78
C GLY A 833 -18.36 -43.93 -30.02
N GLY A 834 -18.14 -43.41 -28.81
CA GLY A 834 -17.72 -44.21 -27.66
C GLY A 834 -16.22 -44.52 -27.47
N PRO A 835 -15.83 -44.89 -26.23
CA PRO A 835 -14.63 -44.37 -25.60
C PRO A 835 -13.49 -45.40 -25.46
N TYR A 836 -12.34 -44.80 -25.17
CA TYR A 836 -11.10 -45.32 -24.64
C TYR A 836 -11.22 -46.61 -23.82
N ALA A 837 -10.37 -47.58 -24.18
CA ALA A 837 -9.86 -48.60 -23.29
C ALA A 837 -8.32 -48.50 -23.30
N ALA A 838 -7.78 -48.37 -22.09
CA ALA A 838 -6.37 -48.31 -21.77
C ALA A 838 -5.55 -49.46 -22.38
N LYS A 839 -4.30 -49.16 -22.75
CA LYS A 839 -3.23 -50.15 -22.67
C LYS A 839 -1.85 -49.51 -22.50
N THR A 840 -1.28 -49.82 -21.35
CA THR A 840 0.11 -49.68 -20.91
C THR A 840 1.12 -50.31 -21.88
N ILE A 841 2.40 -50.00 -21.60
CA ILE A 841 3.69 -50.55 -22.10
C ILE A 841 4.33 -49.59 -23.11
N SER A 842 5.49 -48.97 -22.86
CA SER A 842 6.65 -49.34 -22.05
C SER A 842 7.38 -48.12 -21.50
#